data_AF-A0AA36MU89-F1
#
_entry.id   AF-A0AA36MU89-F1
#
_cell.length_a   1.000
_cell.length_b   1.000
_cell.length_c   1.000
_cell.angle_alpha   90.00
_cell.angle_beta   90.00
_cell.angle_gamma   90.00
#
_symmetry.space_group_name_H-M   'P 1'
#
loop_
_entity.id
_entity.type
_entity.pdbx_description
1 polymer ?
#
loop_
_entity_poly.entity_id
_entity_poly.type
_entity_poly.pdbx_seq_one_letter_code
_entity_poly.pdbx_strand_id
1 'polypeptide(L)'
;MSNYWAMAMALPPVAVFYLVQAGSLALLWLAVFAGSGVDFFRLSEKLANTALKPSWMPRNVFLRLVSNQVYLPAAYLVIPLLLWTGLCELTAPVFALRLSCALCVTTFQLGDSCRTTSHRDYLMLYICWILVIPSDTLPQAVAYGLSVLYILSSGVSKAVIGGSQWAAAGTMSAILTTFARKTPKQGGPILLLANRKVRQSPAACAFLASLTLLFEILLAPLGAFFLAPRWRFSVGLGLVTLHLGIGAIQSGAIGAFFLPNVAAYVLGFGCFQDADLSVLSSGWCVAVAVCFVLLGAAFACRRSGLIQEDWPFTPFALFPWNGQQWNFLHESFVESDTRLVSPSADVGQLLGCRVIPIEHRSDVPLLARSIAPEAEELVLYDLWSRTLGITTYQDIILEALKPTFAALGKNELQQPLSQSENGLPSRLQAVADATCKLLQMDRVVELSTGKPLRRCLLVRVDAALRVKEVILEGQICCGYVPGWRKWSERSRSWVAIFEHQGVVWRKHVSEKKAPRTNEHVDPLVIEMKAKHCCGGCDSGSEADPEAGLMPGTEEEDPDFFMARELKYNLQLVTDLVGMARQTQMCRCEHRIGRYDCAGLSSVDAMGRLCTQVSYWLTDEAAQGNYDRASETWGMLLAVWDHLLRFHFEEMAECGFDHSIATRFLERSLHYGVGNASDVQKLMEQLDVIGV
;
A
#
# COMPACT_ATOMS: atom_id res chain seq x y z
N MET A 1 -46.35 -3.56 18.75
CA MET A 1 -45.21 -2.93 18.04
C MET A 1 -45.41 -1.44 17.75
N SER A 2 -46.62 -0.96 17.43
CA SER A 2 -46.85 0.47 17.10
C SER A 2 -46.40 1.46 18.19
N ASN A 3 -46.66 1.18 19.47
CA ASN A 3 -46.40 2.13 20.56
C ASN A 3 -44.90 2.29 20.90
N TYR A 4 -44.12 1.21 20.87
CA TYR A 4 -42.67 1.28 21.09
C TYR A 4 -41.96 2.02 19.96
N TRP A 5 -42.45 1.87 18.72
CA TRP A 5 -41.93 2.61 17.58
C TRP A 5 -42.25 4.10 17.65
N ALA A 6 -43.47 4.46 18.02
CA ALA A 6 -43.82 5.85 18.25
C ALA A 6 -42.93 6.50 19.34
N MET A 7 -42.63 5.76 20.40
CA MET A 7 -41.74 6.22 21.47
C MET A 7 -40.28 6.37 21.02
N ALA A 8 -39.75 5.41 20.25
CA ALA A 8 -38.39 5.50 19.72
C ALA A 8 -38.22 6.64 18.71
N MET A 9 -39.23 6.90 17.89
CA MET A 9 -39.24 8.00 16.91
C MET A 9 -39.49 9.37 17.55
N ALA A 10 -39.89 9.44 18.82
CA ALA A 10 -40.02 10.68 19.57
C ALA A 10 -38.67 11.17 20.15
N LEU A 11 -37.62 10.34 20.10
CA LEU A 11 -36.29 10.72 20.56
C LEU A 11 -35.54 11.52 19.48
N PRO A 12 -34.66 12.47 19.86
CA PRO A 12 -33.80 13.18 18.91
C PRO A 12 -32.99 12.19 18.05
N PRO A 13 -32.98 12.33 16.70
CA PRO A 13 -32.30 11.39 15.81
C PRO A 13 -30.80 11.23 16.14
N VAL A 14 -30.16 12.32 16.55
CA VAL A 14 -28.76 12.37 16.98
C VAL A 14 -28.52 11.51 18.22
N ALA A 15 -29.39 11.63 19.23
CA ALA A 15 -29.31 10.81 20.43
C ALA A 15 -29.49 9.32 20.09
N VAL A 16 -30.47 8.99 19.24
CA VAL A 16 -30.70 7.62 18.78
C VAL A 16 -29.46 7.06 18.08
N PHE A 17 -28.83 7.82 17.18
CA PHE A 17 -27.59 7.39 16.53
C PHE A 17 -26.52 7.02 17.55
N TYR A 18 -26.19 7.93 18.49
CA TYR A 18 -25.13 7.70 19.46
C TYR A 18 -25.42 6.51 20.39
N LEU A 19 -26.66 6.35 20.86
CA LEU A 19 -27.08 5.23 21.71
C LEU A 19 -27.03 3.89 20.96
N VAL A 20 -27.55 3.84 19.73
CA VAL A 20 -27.50 2.64 18.89
C VAL A 20 -26.06 2.30 18.51
N GLN A 21 -25.22 3.30 18.24
CA GLN A 21 -23.81 3.11 17.93
C GLN A 21 -23.06 2.52 19.13
N ALA A 22 -23.24 3.08 20.33
CA ALA A 22 -22.67 2.56 21.56
C ALA A 22 -23.10 1.11 21.82
N GLY A 23 -24.40 0.81 21.68
CA GLY A 23 -24.94 -0.54 21.81
C GLY A 23 -24.37 -1.52 20.79
N SER A 24 -24.27 -1.12 19.52
CA SER A 24 -23.72 -1.96 18.44
C SER A 24 -22.24 -2.29 18.64
N LEU A 25 -21.43 -1.32 19.09
CA LEU A 25 -20.01 -1.54 19.41
C LEU A 25 -19.84 -2.39 20.66
N ALA A 26 -20.70 -2.21 21.69
CA ALA A 26 -20.70 -3.07 22.87
C ALA A 26 -21.05 -4.52 22.51
N LEU A 27 -22.05 -4.73 21.64
CA LEU A 27 -22.40 -6.06 21.14
C LEU A 27 -21.28 -6.68 20.31
N LEU A 28 -20.62 -5.90 19.45
CA LEU A 28 -19.44 -6.36 18.72
C LEU A 28 -18.31 -6.77 19.69
N TRP A 29 -18.01 -5.92 20.68
CA TRP A 29 -17.02 -6.21 21.71
C TRP A 29 -17.34 -7.51 22.46
N LEU A 30 -18.59 -7.67 22.91
CA LEU A 30 -19.06 -8.91 23.56
C LEU A 30 -18.97 -10.13 22.65
N ALA A 31 -19.35 -10.00 21.37
CA ALA A 31 -19.31 -11.10 20.41
C ALA A 31 -17.87 -11.56 20.15
N VAL A 32 -16.93 -10.62 19.97
CA VAL A 32 -15.51 -10.92 19.80
C VAL A 32 -14.93 -11.52 21.07
N PHE A 33 -15.24 -10.95 22.24
CA PHE A 33 -14.78 -11.45 23.53
C PHE A 33 -15.28 -12.87 23.81
N ALA A 34 -16.58 -13.12 23.65
CA ALA A 34 -17.16 -14.45 23.85
C ALA A 34 -16.68 -15.47 22.81
N GLY A 35 -16.48 -15.06 21.56
CA GLY A 35 -16.06 -15.93 20.47
C GLY A 35 -14.58 -16.32 20.54
N SER A 36 -13.72 -15.36 20.86
CA SER A 36 -12.27 -15.51 20.77
C SER A 36 -11.53 -15.48 22.11
N GLY A 37 -12.17 -15.03 23.20
CA GLY A 37 -11.49 -14.74 24.47
C GLY A 37 -10.59 -13.50 24.44
N VAL A 38 -10.56 -12.76 23.31
CA VAL A 38 -9.75 -11.57 23.13
C VAL A 38 -10.61 -10.33 23.27
N ASP A 39 -10.08 -9.33 23.97
CA ASP A 39 -10.65 -7.99 23.99
C ASP A 39 -10.60 -7.38 22.58
N PHE A 40 -11.77 -7.01 22.02
CA PHE A 40 -11.89 -6.43 20.68
C PHE A 40 -10.98 -5.21 20.48
N PHE A 41 -10.83 -4.34 21.48
CA PHE A 41 -10.02 -3.13 21.32
C PHE A 41 -8.51 -3.43 21.24
N ARG A 42 -8.07 -4.57 21.78
CA ARG A 42 -6.69 -5.08 21.67
C ARG A 42 -6.52 -6.09 20.54
N LEU A 43 -7.60 -6.44 19.84
CA LEU A 43 -7.55 -7.44 18.79
C LEU A 43 -6.63 -6.97 17.66
N SER A 44 -6.76 -5.71 17.23
CA SER A 44 -5.95 -5.16 16.13
C SER A 44 -4.45 -5.17 16.44
N GLU A 45 -4.04 -4.86 17.67
CA GLU A 45 -2.66 -4.99 18.16
C GLU A 45 -2.15 -6.43 18.06
N LYS A 46 -3.01 -7.39 18.42
CA LYS A 46 -2.67 -8.82 18.39
C LYS A 46 -2.67 -9.43 16.99
N LEU A 47 -3.46 -8.88 16.07
CA LEU A 47 -3.61 -9.40 14.71
C LEU A 47 -2.51 -8.90 13.77
N ALA A 48 -1.92 -7.73 14.06
CA ALA A 48 -1.14 -7.02 13.08
C ALA A 48 -0.04 -6.15 13.68
N ASN A 49 1.21 -6.49 13.38
CA ASN A 49 2.35 -5.58 13.55
C ASN A 49 2.62 -4.73 12.30
N THR A 50 1.80 -4.86 11.25
CA THR A 50 1.87 -4.01 10.05
C THR A 50 0.60 -3.19 9.91
N ALA A 51 0.74 -1.95 9.45
CA ALA A 51 -0.38 -1.07 9.20
C ALA A 51 -0.24 -0.33 7.87
N LEU A 52 -1.36 -0.08 7.21
CA LEU A 52 -1.44 0.72 5.99
C LEU A 52 -1.68 2.18 6.37
N LYS A 53 -0.66 3.01 6.18
CA LYS A 53 -0.70 4.45 6.43
C LYS A 53 -1.48 5.19 5.33
N PRO A 54 -2.35 6.16 5.70
CA PRO A 54 -2.93 7.08 4.74
C PRO A 54 -1.88 7.80 3.89
N SER A 55 -2.16 8.00 2.61
CA SER A 55 -1.20 8.64 1.68
C SER A 55 -0.83 10.07 2.12
N TRP A 56 -1.82 10.84 2.57
CA TRP A 56 -1.68 12.24 2.97
C TRP A 56 -1.03 12.42 4.34
N MET A 57 -0.98 11.38 5.17
CA MET A 57 -0.53 11.49 6.57
C MET A 57 0.98 11.30 6.68
N PRO A 58 1.74 12.22 7.31
CA PRO A 58 3.15 12.02 7.64
C PRO A 58 3.36 10.78 8.52
N ARG A 59 4.43 10.02 8.29
CA ARG A 59 4.71 8.75 8.99
C ARG A 59 4.83 8.92 10.51
N ASN A 60 5.54 9.96 10.95
CA ASN A 60 5.68 10.28 12.38
C ASN A 60 4.34 10.57 13.07
N VAL A 61 3.44 11.32 12.41
CA VAL A 61 2.10 11.60 12.93
C VAL A 61 1.28 10.32 12.99
N PHE A 62 1.32 9.52 11.93
CA PHE A 62 0.65 8.23 11.87
C PHE A 62 1.07 7.30 13.00
N LEU A 63 2.38 7.08 13.17
CA LEU A 63 2.93 6.20 14.21
C LEU A 63 2.52 6.66 15.61
N ARG A 64 2.48 7.98 15.86
CA ARG A 64 2.00 8.52 17.14
C ARG A 64 0.52 8.21 17.37
N LEU A 65 -0.34 8.39 16.37
CA LEU A 65 -1.78 8.16 16.49
C LEU A 65 -2.13 6.68 16.68
N VAL A 66 -1.41 5.78 15.99
CA VAL A 66 -1.64 4.34 16.12
C VAL A 66 -0.92 3.74 17.32
N SER A 67 0.00 4.46 17.98
CA SER A 67 0.67 3.98 19.18
C SER A 67 -0.34 3.57 20.26
N ASN A 68 -0.01 2.55 21.05
CA ASN A 68 -0.88 2.06 22.13
C ASN A 68 -1.22 3.15 23.16
N GLN A 69 -0.36 4.16 23.32
CA GLN A 69 -0.57 5.29 24.22
C GLN A 69 -1.71 6.21 23.78
N VAL A 70 -2.04 6.25 22.48
CA VAL A 70 -3.09 7.11 21.92
C VAL A 70 -4.30 6.27 21.48
N TYR A 71 -4.04 5.18 20.76
CA TYR A 71 -5.08 4.32 20.22
C TYR A 71 -5.90 3.62 21.31
N LEU A 72 -5.27 2.96 22.29
CA LEU A 72 -6.02 2.18 23.28
C LEU A 72 -6.93 3.06 24.15
N PRO A 73 -6.49 4.22 24.69
CA PRO A 73 -7.39 5.12 25.39
C PRO A 73 -8.58 5.54 24.54
N ALA A 74 -8.37 5.91 23.27
CA ALA A 74 -9.46 6.26 22.38
C ALA A 74 -10.41 5.06 22.14
N ALA A 75 -9.88 3.87 21.93
CA ALA A 75 -10.65 2.65 21.72
C ALA A 75 -11.54 2.31 22.94
N TYR A 76 -11.01 2.39 24.16
CA TYR A 76 -11.80 2.15 25.37
C TYR A 76 -12.78 3.28 25.70
N LEU A 77 -12.46 4.52 25.32
CA LEU A 77 -13.35 5.67 25.53
C LEU A 77 -14.49 5.75 24.51
N VAL A 78 -14.40 5.07 23.36
CA VAL A 78 -15.38 5.23 22.29
C VAL A 78 -16.81 4.88 22.73
N ILE A 79 -17.02 3.74 23.41
CA ILE A 79 -18.35 3.32 23.86
C ILE A 79 -18.89 4.26 24.96
N PRO A 80 -18.15 4.53 26.06
CA PRO A 80 -18.61 5.48 27.08
C PRO A 80 -18.93 6.86 26.52
N LEU A 81 -18.10 7.38 25.61
CA LEU A 81 -18.27 8.71 25.06
C LEU A 81 -19.48 8.80 24.13
N LEU A 82 -19.70 7.78 23.29
CA LEU A 82 -20.92 7.65 22.47
C LEU A 82 -22.16 7.57 23.38
N LEU A 83 -22.14 6.73 24.41
CA LEU A 83 -23.25 6.59 25.36
C LEU A 83 -23.54 7.91 26.07
N TRP A 84 -22.51 8.57 26.59
CA TRP A 84 -22.63 9.86 27.29
C TRP A 84 -23.19 10.94 26.38
N THR A 85 -22.67 11.04 25.15
CA THR A 85 -23.17 12.00 24.15
C THR A 85 -24.63 11.71 23.84
N GLY A 86 -25.00 10.45 23.59
CA GLY A 86 -26.39 10.06 23.34
C GLY A 86 -27.34 10.44 24.48
N LEU A 87 -26.92 10.27 25.73
CA LEU A 87 -27.72 10.65 26.90
C LEU A 87 -27.84 12.16 27.06
N CYS A 88 -26.76 12.93 26.87
CA CYS A 88 -26.80 14.39 26.94
C CYS A 88 -27.68 14.98 25.84
N GLU A 89 -27.63 14.43 24.62
CA GLU A 89 -28.44 14.85 23.48
C GLU A 89 -29.94 14.66 23.68
N LEU A 90 -30.37 13.86 24.67
CA LEU A 90 -31.79 13.80 25.09
C LEU A 90 -32.25 15.08 25.80
N THR A 91 -31.31 15.85 26.35
CA THR A 91 -31.60 17.06 27.14
C THR A 91 -31.24 18.33 26.39
N ALA A 92 -30.04 18.38 25.80
CA ALA A 92 -29.55 19.52 25.04
C ALA A 92 -28.45 19.09 24.06
N PRO A 93 -28.34 19.72 22.88
CA PRO A 93 -27.23 19.48 21.97
C PRO A 93 -25.92 20.01 22.55
N VAL A 94 -24.88 19.16 22.60
CA VAL A 94 -23.58 19.54 23.19
C VAL A 94 -22.47 19.39 22.16
N PHE A 95 -22.17 20.49 21.45
CA PHE A 95 -21.12 20.56 20.41
C PHE A 95 -19.79 19.95 20.86
N ALA A 96 -19.32 20.28 22.07
CA ALA A 96 -18.05 19.80 22.60
C ALA A 96 -18.03 18.26 22.75
N LEU A 97 -19.14 17.64 23.14
CA LEU A 97 -19.25 16.18 23.25
C LEU A 97 -19.30 15.52 21.88
N ARG A 98 -20.06 16.09 20.93
CA ARG A 98 -20.08 15.60 19.54
C ARG A 98 -18.70 15.65 18.89
N LEU A 99 -17.97 16.75 19.06
CA LEU A 99 -16.60 16.91 18.56
C LEU A 99 -15.64 15.91 19.23
N SER A 100 -15.73 15.75 20.55
CA SER A 100 -14.91 14.77 21.28
C SER A 100 -15.20 13.34 20.80
N CYS A 101 -16.47 12.99 20.58
CA CYS A 101 -16.89 11.74 19.96
C CYS A 101 -16.24 11.56 18.59
N ALA A 102 -16.35 12.55 17.70
CA ALA A 102 -15.79 12.48 16.35
C ALA A 102 -14.28 12.26 16.37
N LEU A 103 -13.54 12.96 17.23
CA LEU A 103 -12.08 12.79 17.40
C LEU A 103 -11.72 11.41 17.96
N CYS A 104 -12.45 10.95 18.97
CA CYS A 104 -12.25 9.64 19.59
C CYS A 104 -12.51 8.50 18.58
N VAL A 105 -13.64 8.57 17.87
CA VAL A 105 -14.00 7.65 16.79
C VAL A 105 -12.95 7.69 15.67
N THR A 106 -12.47 8.86 15.26
CA THR A 106 -11.42 8.99 14.25
C THR A 106 -10.14 8.27 14.66
N THR A 107 -9.72 8.44 15.91
CA THR A 107 -8.50 7.81 16.44
C THR A 107 -8.64 6.30 16.53
N PHE A 108 -9.77 5.81 17.05
CA PHE A 108 -10.11 4.39 17.10
C PHE A 108 -10.13 3.78 15.69
N GLN A 109 -10.83 4.44 14.75
CA GLN A 109 -10.98 3.98 13.38
C GLN A 109 -9.67 3.98 12.60
N LEU A 110 -8.84 5.02 12.76
CA LEU A 110 -7.51 5.05 12.15
C LEU A 110 -6.68 3.86 12.64
N GLY A 111 -6.68 3.60 13.95
CA GLY A 111 -5.93 2.48 14.53
C GLY A 111 -6.45 1.10 14.13
N ASP A 112 -7.76 0.92 13.97
CA ASP A 112 -8.37 -0.35 13.55
C ASP A 112 -8.27 -0.56 12.04
N SER A 113 -8.72 0.39 11.22
CA SER A 113 -8.74 0.28 9.75
C SER A 113 -7.34 0.15 9.17
N CYS A 114 -6.33 0.88 9.68
CA CYS A 114 -4.97 0.75 9.16
C CYS A 114 -4.35 -0.61 9.48
N ARG A 115 -4.72 -1.24 10.61
CA ARG A 115 -4.23 -2.56 11.04
C ARG A 115 -5.05 -3.73 10.53
N THR A 116 -6.28 -3.53 10.13
CA THR A 116 -7.14 -4.61 9.60
C THR A 116 -7.33 -4.48 8.10
N THR A 117 -6.91 -3.35 7.52
CA THR A 117 -7.27 -2.95 6.15
C THR A 117 -8.76 -3.12 5.91
N SER A 118 -9.57 -2.89 6.96
CA SER A 118 -11.02 -2.92 6.91
C SER A 118 -11.54 -1.51 6.98
N HIS A 119 -12.20 -1.08 5.92
CA HIS A 119 -12.81 0.25 5.85
C HIS A 119 -14.28 0.22 6.34
N ARG A 120 -14.78 -0.95 6.79
CA ARG A 120 -16.21 -1.22 7.02
C ARG A 120 -16.94 -0.18 7.88
N ASP A 121 -16.21 0.49 8.76
CA ASP A 121 -16.71 1.41 9.79
C ASP A 121 -16.57 2.89 9.40
N TYR A 122 -16.14 3.20 8.17
CA TYR A 122 -16.05 4.59 7.70
C TYR A 122 -17.42 5.28 7.69
N LEU A 123 -18.51 4.56 7.47
CA LEU A 123 -19.83 5.17 7.54
C LEU A 123 -20.11 5.79 8.92
N MET A 124 -19.71 5.10 10.01
CA MET A 124 -19.77 5.65 11.38
C MET A 124 -18.88 6.88 11.52
N LEU A 125 -17.63 6.82 11.05
CA LEU A 125 -16.69 7.93 11.14
C LEU A 125 -17.25 9.23 10.53
N TYR A 126 -17.75 9.15 9.30
CA TYR A 126 -18.25 10.31 8.58
C TYR A 126 -19.53 10.85 9.21
N ILE A 127 -20.42 9.98 9.69
CA ILE A 127 -21.63 10.44 10.38
C ILE A 127 -21.27 11.15 11.68
N CYS A 128 -20.31 10.64 12.47
CA CYS A 128 -19.86 11.32 13.69
C CYS A 128 -19.36 12.75 13.41
N TRP A 129 -18.60 12.96 12.32
CA TRP A 129 -18.14 14.30 11.92
C TRP A 129 -19.28 15.21 11.47
N ILE A 130 -20.23 14.67 10.71
CA ILE A 130 -21.38 15.42 10.21
C ILE A 130 -22.31 15.84 11.37
N LEU A 131 -22.45 15.00 12.39
CA LEU A 131 -23.25 15.31 13.58
C LEU A 131 -22.67 16.45 14.42
N VAL A 132 -21.38 16.78 14.28
CA VAL A 132 -20.76 17.96 14.92
C VAL A 132 -21.43 19.26 14.43
N ILE A 133 -21.96 19.28 13.21
CA ILE A 133 -22.66 20.43 12.66
C ILE A 133 -23.99 20.61 13.41
N PRO A 134 -24.27 21.79 14.00
CA PRO A 134 -25.50 22.03 14.76
C PRO A 134 -26.69 22.23 13.82
N SER A 135 -27.20 21.13 13.28
CA SER A 135 -28.37 21.10 12.40
C SER A 135 -29.21 19.87 12.69
N ASP A 136 -30.53 20.02 12.69
CA ASP A 136 -31.47 18.94 12.97
C ASP A 136 -31.74 18.07 11.74
N THR A 137 -31.62 18.64 10.53
CA THR A 137 -32.01 17.98 9.28
C THR A 137 -30.82 17.56 8.41
N LEU A 138 -29.75 18.36 8.39
CA LEU A 138 -28.58 18.11 7.55
C LEU A 138 -27.91 16.76 7.89
N PRO A 139 -27.65 16.40 9.16
CA PRO A 139 -26.97 15.15 9.47
C PRO A 139 -27.75 13.93 9.03
N GLN A 140 -29.07 13.95 9.13
CA GLN A 140 -29.91 12.86 8.68
C GLN A 140 -29.87 12.72 7.15
N ALA A 141 -30.01 13.83 6.42
CA ALA A 141 -29.92 13.82 4.95
C ALA A 141 -28.56 13.33 4.44
N VAL A 142 -27.47 13.73 5.09
CA VAL A 142 -26.12 13.28 4.74
C VAL A 142 -25.91 11.81 5.13
N ALA A 143 -26.31 11.39 6.32
CA ALA A 143 -26.23 9.99 6.75
C ALA A 143 -27.01 9.06 5.82
N TYR A 144 -28.16 9.53 5.33
CA TYR A 144 -28.97 8.85 4.34
C TYR A 144 -28.23 8.70 3.00
N GLY A 145 -27.73 9.80 2.43
CA GLY A 145 -26.94 9.77 1.19
C GLY A 145 -25.69 8.89 1.31
N LEU A 146 -24.95 8.99 2.42
CA LEU A 146 -23.77 8.16 2.69
C LEU A 146 -24.12 6.67 2.82
N SER A 147 -25.24 6.32 3.46
CA SER A 147 -25.68 4.93 3.58
C SER A 147 -26.04 4.32 2.23
N VAL A 148 -26.72 5.09 1.37
CA VAL A 148 -27.04 4.67 -0.01
C VAL A 148 -25.78 4.53 -0.85
N LEU A 149 -24.85 5.49 -0.76
CA LEU A 149 -23.60 5.42 -1.48
C LEU A 149 -22.73 4.25 -1.01
N TYR A 150 -22.69 3.99 0.29
CA TYR A 150 -21.95 2.88 0.87
C TYR A 150 -22.42 1.55 0.25
N ILE A 151 -23.73 1.29 0.24
CA ILE A 151 -24.26 0.04 -0.33
C ILE A 151 -24.13 0.00 -1.87
N LEU A 152 -24.37 1.12 -2.56
CA LEU A 152 -24.22 1.20 -4.01
C LEU A 152 -22.77 0.93 -4.42
N SER A 153 -21.80 1.52 -3.73
CA SER A 153 -20.38 1.32 -4.00
C SER A 153 -19.98 -0.15 -3.81
N SER A 154 -20.51 -0.82 -2.77
CA SER A 154 -20.39 -2.26 -2.55
C SER A 154 -20.89 -3.08 -3.74
N GLY A 155 -22.09 -2.78 -4.25
CA GLY A 155 -22.68 -3.48 -5.39
C GLY A 155 -21.95 -3.21 -6.70
N VAL A 156 -21.65 -1.94 -7.00
CA VAL A 156 -20.94 -1.52 -8.22
C VAL A 156 -19.56 -2.19 -8.28
N SER A 157 -18.85 -2.29 -7.16
CA SER A 157 -17.55 -2.97 -7.14
C SER A 157 -17.63 -4.43 -7.55
N LYS A 158 -18.63 -5.16 -7.04
CA LYS A 158 -18.87 -6.56 -7.42
C LYS A 158 -19.18 -6.69 -8.90
N ALA A 159 -20.01 -5.80 -9.44
CA ALA A 159 -20.35 -5.79 -10.86
C ALA A 159 -19.15 -5.43 -11.75
N VAL A 160 -18.31 -4.47 -11.32
CA VAL A 160 -17.14 -4.01 -12.09
C VAL A 160 -15.99 -5.02 -12.06
N ILE A 161 -15.71 -5.64 -10.91
CA ILE A 161 -14.57 -6.55 -10.73
C ILE A 161 -14.94 -7.99 -11.05
N GLY A 162 -16.02 -8.48 -10.44
CA GLY A 162 -16.52 -9.84 -10.64
C GLY A 162 -17.26 -10.01 -11.97
N GLY A 163 -17.72 -8.92 -12.58
CA GLY A 163 -18.52 -8.97 -13.80
C GLY A 163 -19.88 -9.61 -13.59
N SER A 164 -20.53 -10.01 -14.68
CA SER A 164 -21.81 -10.74 -14.64
C SER A 164 -21.71 -12.09 -13.91
N GLN A 165 -20.52 -12.70 -13.88
CA GLN A 165 -20.26 -13.95 -13.18
C GLN A 165 -20.38 -13.83 -11.65
N TRP A 166 -20.37 -12.62 -11.10
CA TRP A 166 -20.61 -12.44 -9.67
C TRP A 166 -21.99 -12.96 -9.25
N ALA A 167 -23.02 -12.78 -10.09
CA ALA A 167 -24.37 -13.29 -9.86
C ALA A 167 -24.50 -14.83 -9.98
N ALA A 168 -23.47 -15.52 -10.47
CA ALA A 168 -23.50 -16.96 -10.68
C ALA A 168 -23.47 -17.74 -9.36
N ALA A 169 -24.08 -18.92 -9.34
CA ALA A 169 -24.09 -19.84 -8.19
C ALA A 169 -22.68 -20.14 -7.66
N GLY A 170 -21.70 -20.25 -8.57
CA GLY A 170 -20.31 -20.55 -8.23
C GLY A 170 -19.69 -19.52 -7.29
N THR A 171 -20.06 -18.24 -7.40
CA THR A 171 -19.54 -17.16 -6.54
C THR A 171 -19.95 -17.36 -5.08
N MET A 172 -21.26 -17.48 -4.84
CA MET A 172 -21.74 -17.67 -3.47
C MET A 172 -21.30 -19.02 -2.90
N SER A 173 -21.27 -20.08 -3.71
CA SER A 173 -20.79 -21.40 -3.27
C SER A 173 -19.32 -21.36 -2.85
N ALA A 174 -18.45 -20.69 -3.61
CA ALA A 174 -17.04 -20.50 -3.29
C ALA A 174 -16.86 -19.76 -1.96
N ILE A 175 -17.51 -18.60 -1.81
CA ILE A 175 -17.45 -17.78 -0.59
C ILE A 175 -17.94 -18.58 0.62
N LEU A 176 -19.13 -19.20 0.54
CA LEU A 176 -19.69 -19.99 1.64
C LEU A 176 -18.81 -21.19 1.99
N THR A 177 -18.13 -21.80 1.01
CA THR A 177 -17.22 -22.93 1.22
C THR A 177 -15.98 -22.51 2.01
N THR A 178 -15.39 -21.35 1.70
CA THR A 178 -14.24 -20.81 2.44
C THR A 178 -14.55 -20.63 3.93
N PHE A 179 -15.71 -20.06 4.26
CA PHE A 179 -16.06 -19.82 5.66
C PHE A 179 -16.62 -21.03 6.40
N ALA A 180 -17.21 -22.00 5.69
CA ALA A 180 -17.71 -23.24 6.31
C ALA A 180 -16.61 -24.10 6.94
N ARG A 181 -15.34 -23.88 6.56
CA ARG A 181 -14.18 -24.54 7.18
C ARG A 181 -13.87 -23.99 8.58
N LYS A 182 -14.47 -22.86 8.97
CA LYS A 182 -14.26 -22.23 10.28
C LYS A 182 -15.40 -22.58 11.24
N THR A 183 -15.06 -22.80 12.50
CA THR A 183 -16.06 -22.86 13.58
C THR A 183 -16.64 -21.46 13.87
N PRO A 184 -17.82 -21.33 14.50
CA PRO A 184 -18.36 -20.03 14.91
C PRO A 184 -17.37 -19.21 15.77
N LYS A 185 -16.62 -19.87 16.67
CA LYS A 185 -15.57 -19.24 17.48
C LYS A 185 -14.41 -18.67 16.64
N GLN A 186 -14.11 -19.31 15.51
CA GLN A 186 -13.11 -18.84 14.55
C GLN A 186 -13.69 -17.83 13.52
N GLY A 187 -14.94 -17.39 13.71
CA GLY A 187 -15.62 -16.47 12.79
C GLY A 187 -16.32 -17.13 11.60
N GLY A 188 -16.54 -18.44 11.64
CA GLY A 188 -17.38 -19.17 10.68
C GLY A 188 -18.88 -18.83 10.81
N PRO A 189 -19.75 -19.45 10.00
CA PRO A 189 -21.19 -19.19 10.04
C PRO A 189 -21.81 -19.62 11.37
N ILE A 190 -22.76 -18.83 11.90
CA ILE A 190 -23.48 -19.17 13.14
C ILE A 190 -24.37 -20.40 12.91
N LEU A 191 -25.02 -20.48 11.74
CA LEU A 191 -25.95 -21.54 11.36
C LEU A 191 -25.31 -22.46 10.30
N LEU A 192 -24.39 -23.32 10.73
CA LEU A 192 -23.65 -24.22 9.84
C LEU A 192 -24.55 -25.13 8.98
N LEU A 193 -25.68 -25.61 9.52
CA LEU A 193 -26.64 -26.41 8.77
C LEU A 193 -27.30 -25.63 7.64
N ALA A 194 -27.62 -24.35 7.87
CA ALA A 194 -28.18 -23.48 6.84
C ALA A 194 -27.14 -23.18 5.75
N ASN A 195 -25.90 -22.86 6.13
CA ASN A 195 -24.77 -22.74 5.20
C ASN A 195 -24.65 -23.98 4.31
N ARG A 196 -24.64 -25.20 4.91
CA ARG A 196 -24.53 -26.47 4.16
C ARG A 196 -25.68 -26.65 3.18
N LYS A 197 -26.93 -26.42 3.60
CA LYS A 197 -28.11 -26.55 2.72
C LYS A 197 -28.06 -25.57 1.55
N VAL A 198 -27.70 -24.31 1.79
CA VAL A 198 -27.58 -23.29 0.74
C VAL A 198 -26.48 -23.67 -0.26
N ARG A 199 -25.31 -24.09 0.21
CA ARG A 199 -24.18 -24.51 -0.65
C ARG A 199 -24.51 -25.70 -1.54
N GLN A 200 -25.33 -26.64 -1.04
CA GLN A 200 -25.76 -27.81 -1.79
C GLN A 200 -26.80 -27.49 -2.88
N SER A 201 -27.38 -26.28 -2.87
CA SER A 201 -28.36 -25.84 -3.84
C SER A 201 -27.79 -24.73 -4.74
N PRO A 202 -27.40 -25.04 -5.99
CA PRO A 202 -26.95 -24.03 -6.95
C PRO A 202 -27.99 -22.92 -7.16
N ALA A 203 -29.27 -23.25 -7.14
CA ALA A 203 -30.36 -22.28 -7.24
C ALA A 203 -30.38 -21.31 -6.05
N ALA A 204 -30.20 -21.80 -4.82
CA ALA A 204 -30.14 -20.93 -3.64
C ALA A 204 -28.90 -20.02 -3.67
N CYS A 205 -27.75 -20.55 -4.10
CA CYS A 205 -26.53 -19.77 -4.26
C CYS A 205 -26.69 -18.66 -5.33
N ALA A 206 -27.23 -18.99 -6.51
CA ALA A 206 -27.50 -18.02 -7.56
C ALA A 206 -28.53 -16.97 -7.11
N PHE A 207 -29.58 -17.40 -6.40
CA PHE A 207 -30.58 -16.50 -5.85
C PHE A 207 -29.95 -15.51 -4.86
N LEU A 208 -29.14 -15.96 -3.90
CA LEU A 208 -28.48 -15.07 -2.94
C LEU A 208 -27.47 -14.11 -3.60
N ALA A 209 -26.71 -14.58 -4.58
CA ALA A 209 -25.78 -13.74 -5.34
C ALA A 209 -26.55 -12.67 -6.15
N SER A 210 -27.57 -13.09 -6.89
CA SER A 210 -28.40 -12.18 -7.69
C SER A 210 -29.15 -11.19 -6.80
N LEU A 211 -29.71 -11.65 -5.68
CA LEU A 211 -30.44 -10.81 -4.73
C LEU A 211 -29.51 -9.79 -4.08
N THR A 212 -28.27 -10.17 -3.74
CA THR A 212 -27.28 -9.23 -3.21
C THR A 212 -27.00 -8.11 -4.22
N LEU A 213 -26.68 -8.44 -5.47
CA LEU A 213 -26.43 -7.41 -6.49
C LEU A 213 -27.65 -6.56 -6.80
N LEU A 214 -28.81 -7.19 -6.96
CA LEU A 214 -30.09 -6.52 -7.19
C LEU A 214 -30.38 -5.55 -6.05
N PHE A 215 -30.15 -5.96 -4.81
CA PHE A 215 -30.37 -5.14 -3.65
C PHE A 215 -29.38 -3.97 -3.57
N GLU A 216 -28.08 -4.24 -3.70
CA GLU A 216 -27.04 -3.22 -3.54
C GLU A 216 -27.04 -2.18 -4.68
N ILE A 217 -27.29 -2.59 -5.92
CA ILE A 217 -27.22 -1.70 -7.11
C ILE A 217 -28.56 -1.04 -7.42
N LEU A 218 -29.68 -1.73 -7.20
CA LEU A 218 -31.01 -1.26 -7.64
C LEU A 218 -31.96 -1.02 -6.48
N LEU A 219 -32.29 -2.04 -5.67
CA LEU A 219 -33.38 -1.91 -4.70
C LEU A 219 -33.06 -0.93 -3.57
N ALA A 220 -31.83 -0.93 -3.05
CA ALA A 220 -31.46 0.00 -1.98
C ALA A 220 -31.34 1.45 -2.51
N PRO A 221 -30.68 1.75 -3.65
CA PRO A 221 -30.64 3.11 -4.19
C PRO A 221 -31.99 3.62 -4.69
N LEU A 222 -32.72 2.82 -5.47
CA LEU A 222 -34.05 3.22 -5.96
C LEU A 222 -35.07 3.29 -4.82
N GLY A 223 -35.01 2.30 -3.93
CA GLY A 223 -35.83 2.22 -2.74
C GLY A 223 -35.60 3.39 -1.81
N ALA A 224 -34.36 3.84 -1.70
CA ALA A 224 -34.04 5.08 -1.03
C ALA A 224 -34.69 6.27 -1.76
N PHE A 225 -34.22 6.62 -2.95
CA PHE A 225 -34.54 7.92 -3.52
C PHE A 225 -36.00 8.09 -3.95
N PHE A 226 -36.70 7.02 -4.32
CA PHE A 226 -38.01 7.14 -4.95
C PHE A 226 -39.17 6.59 -4.12
N LEU A 227 -38.93 5.79 -3.08
CA LEU A 227 -40.03 5.33 -2.25
C LEU A 227 -40.47 6.42 -1.27
N ALA A 228 -41.77 6.39 -0.97
CA ALA A 228 -42.34 7.21 0.10
C ALA A 228 -41.60 6.92 1.43
N PRO A 229 -41.43 7.92 2.31
CA PRO A 229 -40.64 7.80 3.54
C PRO A 229 -40.92 6.53 4.35
N ARG A 230 -42.19 6.14 4.50
CA ARG A 230 -42.61 4.92 5.22
C ARG A 230 -41.94 3.63 4.76
N TRP A 231 -41.56 3.53 3.48
CA TRP A 231 -40.95 2.33 2.90
C TRP A 231 -39.42 2.35 2.99
N ARG A 232 -38.80 3.51 3.23
CA ARG A 232 -37.35 3.62 3.39
C ARG A 232 -36.87 2.88 4.64
N PHE A 233 -37.69 2.87 5.69
CA PHE A 233 -37.43 2.04 6.86
C PHE A 233 -37.31 0.55 6.48
N SER A 234 -38.14 0.06 5.55
CA SER A 234 -38.04 -1.32 5.05
C SER A 234 -36.73 -1.57 4.31
N VAL A 235 -36.20 -0.57 3.59
CA VAL A 235 -34.86 -0.65 2.96
C VAL A 235 -33.77 -0.72 4.03
N GLY A 236 -33.83 0.13 5.06
CA GLY A 236 -32.94 0.09 6.21
C GLY A 236 -32.96 -1.26 6.93
N LEU A 237 -34.16 -1.81 7.17
CA LEU A 237 -34.32 -3.15 7.75
C LEU A 237 -33.77 -4.24 6.83
N GLY A 238 -33.92 -4.08 5.51
CA GLY A 238 -33.31 -4.96 4.51
C GLY A 238 -31.78 -4.99 4.60
N LEU A 239 -31.14 -3.82 4.78
CA LEU A 239 -29.69 -3.70 5.01
C LEU A 239 -29.25 -4.41 6.28
N VAL A 240 -29.96 -4.20 7.39
CA VAL A 240 -29.69 -4.91 8.65
C VAL A 240 -29.85 -6.42 8.47
N THR A 241 -30.92 -6.85 7.79
CA THR A 241 -31.21 -8.26 7.51
C THR A 241 -30.13 -8.90 6.63
N LEU A 242 -29.61 -8.18 5.64
CA LEU A 242 -28.50 -8.63 4.80
C LEU A 242 -27.28 -8.96 5.67
N HIS A 243 -26.88 -8.07 6.57
CA HIS A 243 -25.73 -8.26 7.46
C HIS A 243 -25.93 -9.39 8.47
N LEU A 244 -27.13 -9.48 9.06
CA LEU A 244 -27.49 -10.62 9.91
C LEU A 244 -27.48 -11.94 9.14
N GLY A 245 -27.93 -11.93 7.88
CA GLY A 245 -27.84 -13.05 6.96
C GLY A 245 -26.38 -13.47 6.72
N ILE A 246 -25.50 -12.51 6.43
CA ILE A 246 -24.05 -12.77 6.31
C ILE A 246 -23.52 -13.41 7.60
N GLY A 247 -23.86 -12.88 8.77
CA GLY A 247 -23.49 -13.48 10.07
C GLY A 247 -23.98 -14.91 10.24
N ALA A 248 -25.26 -15.14 9.92
CA ALA A 248 -25.93 -16.41 10.11
C ALA A 248 -25.41 -17.51 9.19
N ILE A 249 -25.34 -17.26 7.89
CA ILE A 249 -25.07 -18.30 6.88
C ILE A 249 -23.66 -18.24 6.27
N GLN A 250 -22.96 -17.10 6.34
CA GLN A 250 -21.65 -16.95 5.70
C GLN A 250 -20.52 -16.88 6.73
N SER A 251 -20.43 -15.81 7.51
CA SER A 251 -19.38 -15.60 8.52
C SER A 251 -19.90 -14.76 9.68
N GLY A 252 -19.97 -15.37 10.86
CA GLY A 252 -20.40 -14.71 12.09
C GLY A 252 -19.50 -13.53 12.48
N ALA A 253 -18.19 -13.65 12.27
CA ALA A 253 -17.26 -12.53 12.50
C ALA A 253 -17.57 -11.35 11.58
N ILE A 254 -17.69 -11.59 10.27
CA ILE A 254 -17.99 -10.52 9.32
C ILE A 254 -19.34 -9.88 9.65
N GLY A 255 -20.39 -10.67 9.88
CA GLY A 255 -21.70 -10.15 10.28
C GLY A 255 -21.66 -9.31 11.55
N ALA A 256 -20.89 -9.73 12.57
CA ALA A 256 -20.70 -8.94 13.80
C ALA A 256 -19.97 -7.62 13.52
N PHE A 257 -18.93 -7.65 12.69
CA PHE A 257 -18.17 -6.47 12.28
C PHE A 257 -18.99 -5.46 11.45
N PHE A 258 -20.17 -5.84 10.95
CA PHE A 258 -21.13 -4.91 10.32
C PHE A 258 -22.10 -4.23 11.28
N LEU A 259 -22.20 -4.69 12.53
CA LEU A 259 -23.09 -4.09 13.53
C LEU A 259 -22.89 -2.58 13.70
N PRO A 260 -21.67 -2.02 13.66
CA PRO A 260 -21.47 -0.57 13.77
C PRO A 260 -22.21 0.24 12.70
N ASN A 261 -22.53 -0.33 11.54
CA ASN A 261 -23.27 0.35 10.47
C ASN A 261 -24.78 0.45 10.75
N VAL A 262 -25.31 -0.29 11.73
CA VAL A 262 -26.74 -0.27 12.07
C VAL A 262 -27.20 1.12 12.51
N ALA A 263 -26.39 1.83 13.30
CA ALA A 263 -26.73 3.18 13.74
C ALA A 263 -26.86 4.15 12.57
N ALA A 264 -25.97 4.03 11.57
CA ALA A 264 -26.03 4.81 10.34
C ALA A 264 -27.31 4.53 9.55
N TYR A 265 -27.72 3.25 9.44
CA TYR A 265 -28.96 2.89 8.76
C TYR A 265 -30.19 3.38 9.52
N VAL A 266 -30.18 3.31 10.85
CA VAL A 266 -31.27 3.85 11.68
C VAL A 266 -31.37 5.35 11.50
N LEU A 267 -30.26 6.09 11.55
CA LEU A 267 -30.25 7.53 11.33
C LEU A 267 -30.72 7.88 9.92
N GLY A 268 -30.09 7.30 8.89
CA GLY A 268 -30.36 7.65 7.49
C GLY A 268 -31.75 7.21 7.00
N PHE A 269 -32.17 5.98 7.28
CA PHE A 269 -33.45 5.41 6.81
C PHE A 269 -34.60 5.55 7.82
N GLY A 270 -34.33 6.09 9.01
CA GLY A 270 -35.34 6.34 10.03
C GLY A 270 -36.38 7.35 9.57
N CYS A 271 -37.65 7.07 9.85
CA CYS A 271 -38.77 7.98 9.61
C CYS A 271 -38.94 8.97 10.78
N PHE A 272 -37.89 9.74 11.09
CA PHE A 272 -37.97 10.79 12.10
C PHE A 272 -38.86 11.94 11.59
N GLN A 273 -39.68 12.52 12.45
CA GLN A 273 -40.75 13.45 12.07
C GLN A 273 -40.23 14.75 11.42
N ASP A 274 -39.01 15.17 11.76
CA ASP A 274 -38.50 16.50 11.43
C ASP A 274 -37.66 16.55 10.14
N ALA A 275 -37.23 15.41 9.61
CA ALA A 275 -36.47 15.40 8.37
C ALA A 275 -37.42 15.32 7.17
N ASP A 276 -37.67 16.47 6.55
CA ASP A 276 -38.28 16.50 5.23
C ASP A 276 -37.31 15.87 4.21
N LEU A 277 -37.42 14.55 4.07
CA LEU A 277 -36.77 13.76 3.04
C LEU A 277 -37.77 13.40 1.93
N SER A 278 -38.93 14.05 1.84
CA SER A 278 -39.87 13.78 0.75
C SER A 278 -39.20 14.02 -0.61
N VAL A 279 -39.67 13.36 -1.66
CA VAL A 279 -39.03 13.48 -2.99
C VAL A 279 -39.05 14.96 -3.40
N LEU A 280 -37.88 15.50 -3.80
CA LEU A 280 -37.63 16.92 -4.10
C LEU A 280 -37.58 17.89 -2.90
N SER A 281 -37.66 17.39 -1.66
CA SER A 281 -37.40 18.23 -0.49
C SER A 281 -35.94 18.70 -0.43
N SER A 282 -35.65 19.69 0.41
CA SER A 282 -34.28 20.13 0.66
C SER A 282 -33.39 18.99 1.17
N GLY A 283 -33.87 18.19 2.12
CA GLY A 283 -33.14 17.03 2.64
C GLY A 283 -32.90 15.96 1.58
N TRP A 284 -33.87 15.70 0.71
CA TRP A 284 -33.70 14.78 -0.41
C TRP A 284 -32.67 15.29 -1.41
N CYS A 285 -32.75 16.58 -1.78
CA CYS A 285 -31.79 17.22 -2.68
C CYS A 285 -30.37 17.17 -2.10
N VAL A 286 -30.19 17.37 -0.80
CA VAL A 286 -28.90 17.20 -0.13
C VAL A 286 -28.40 15.77 -0.21
N ALA A 287 -29.24 14.78 0.09
CA ALA A 287 -28.83 13.37 0.01
C ALA A 287 -28.42 12.96 -1.40
N VAL A 288 -29.19 13.40 -2.40
CA VAL A 288 -28.88 13.21 -3.82
C VAL A 288 -27.58 13.91 -4.20
N ALA A 289 -27.40 15.17 -3.79
CA ALA A 289 -26.18 15.94 -4.06
C ALA A 289 -24.96 15.26 -3.44
N VAL A 290 -25.06 14.76 -2.20
CA VAL A 290 -24.00 13.95 -1.58
C VAL A 290 -23.66 12.76 -2.46
N CYS A 291 -24.63 11.97 -2.91
CA CYS A 291 -24.33 10.85 -3.80
C CYS A 291 -23.69 11.28 -5.13
N PHE A 292 -24.20 12.31 -5.80
CA PHE A 292 -23.66 12.76 -7.09
C PHE A 292 -22.28 13.39 -6.98
N VAL A 293 -22.04 14.25 -5.98
CA VAL A 293 -20.73 14.86 -5.74
C VAL A 293 -19.70 13.76 -5.47
N LEU A 294 -20.06 12.78 -4.63
CA LEU A 294 -19.15 11.71 -4.27
C LEU A 294 -18.93 10.72 -5.42
N LEU A 295 -19.96 10.38 -6.21
CA LEU A 295 -19.80 9.57 -7.41
C LEU A 295 -18.99 10.29 -8.50
N GLY A 296 -19.22 11.59 -8.69
CA GLY A 296 -18.48 12.42 -9.64
C GLY A 296 -17.01 12.53 -9.27
N ALA A 297 -16.71 12.76 -7.99
CA ALA A 297 -15.35 12.76 -7.48
C ALA A 297 -14.70 11.36 -7.51
N ALA A 298 -15.45 10.27 -7.24
CA ALA A 298 -14.97 8.90 -7.47
C ALA A 298 -14.53 8.67 -8.91
N PHE A 299 -15.34 9.12 -9.87
CA PHE A 299 -15.02 9.00 -11.28
C PHE A 299 -13.81 9.84 -11.69
N ALA A 300 -13.70 11.07 -11.16
CA ALA A 300 -12.55 11.94 -11.39
C ALA A 300 -11.26 11.32 -10.81
N CYS A 301 -11.30 10.85 -9.56
CA CYS A 301 -10.16 10.23 -8.87
C CYS A 301 -9.77 8.87 -9.45
N ARG A 302 -10.70 8.12 -10.07
CA ARG A 302 -10.35 6.87 -10.78
C ARG A 302 -9.35 7.10 -11.91
N ARG A 303 -9.33 8.28 -12.54
CA ARG A 303 -8.33 8.61 -13.57
C ARG A 303 -6.93 8.81 -12.99
N SER A 304 -6.82 9.19 -11.72
CA SER A 304 -5.54 9.33 -11.00
C SER A 304 -5.12 8.06 -10.25
N GLY A 305 -5.98 7.03 -10.21
CA GLY A 305 -5.81 5.83 -9.39
C GLY A 305 -6.35 6.07 -7.98
N LEU A 306 -7.36 5.29 -7.57
CA LEU A 306 -7.96 5.41 -6.25
C LEU A 306 -7.19 4.55 -5.25
N ILE A 307 -6.93 5.11 -4.07
CA ILE A 307 -6.38 4.38 -2.92
C ILE A 307 -7.44 4.28 -1.85
N GLN A 308 -7.43 3.22 -1.05
CA GLN A 308 -8.53 2.90 -0.13
C GLN A 308 -9.03 4.06 0.77
N GLU A 309 -8.14 4.96 1.17
CA GLU A 309 -8.44 6.14 1.99
C GLU A 309 -9.26 7.22 1.28
N ASP A 310 -9.37 7.16 -0.04
CA ASP A 310 -10.19 8.10 -0.80
C ASP A 310 -11.69 7.84 -0.58
N TRP A 311 -12.13 6.96 0.33
CA TRP A 311 -13.56 6.79 0.61
C TRP A 311 -14.18 8.14 1.02
N PRO A 312 -15.34 8.56 0.50
CA PRO A 312 -16.34 7.79 -0.25
C PRO A 312 -16.11 7.61 -1.75
N PHE A 313 -14.97 8.08 -2.26
CA PHE A 313 -14.56 7.94 -3.64
C PHE A 313 -14.01 6.56 -3.97
N THR A 314 -13.51 5.81 -2.97
CA THR A 314 -13.17 4.40 -3.18
C THR A 314 -14.40 3.50 -3.17
N PRO A 315 -14.55 2.66 -4.18
CA PRO A 315 -15.47 1.54 -4.12
C PRO A 315 -15.16 0.66 -2.90
N PHE A 316 -16.04 0.69 -1.89
CA PHE A 316 -16.09 -0.40 -0.92
C PHE A 316 -16.41 -1.68 -1.65
N ALA A 317 -15.71 -2.76 -1.35
CA ALA A 317 -16.12 -4.05 -1.85
C ALA A 317 -15.98 -5.10 -0.78
N LEU A 318 -17.11 -5.45 -0.17
CA LEU A 318 -17.25 -6.76 0.41
C LEU A 318 -17.32 -7.77 -0.72
N PHE A 319 -16.30 -8.61 -0.85
CA PHE A 319 -16.25 -9.71 -1.81
C PHE A 319 -16.43 -9.24 -3.27
N PRO A 320 -15.55 -8.36 -3.82
CA PRO A 320 -15.68 -7.91 -5.22
C PRO A 320 -15.53 -9.05 -6.24
N TRP A 321 -14.92 -10.15 -5.82
CA TRP A 321 -14.46 -11.25 -6.65
C TRP A 321 -15.61 -12.18 -7.02
N ASN A 322 -15.69 -12.60 -8.29
CA ASN A 322 -16.54 -13.73 -8.68
C ASN A 322 -15.93 -15.06 -8.20
N GLY A 323 -16.66 -16.18 -8.32
CA GLY A 323 -16.24 -17.47 -7.78
C GLY A 323 -14.90 -17.99 -8.33
N GLN A 324 -14.60 -17.78 -9.61
CA GLN A 324 -13.33 -18.21 -10.20
C GLN A 324 -12.16 -17.37 -9.68
N GLN A 325 -12.34 -16.05 -9.65
CA GLN A 325 -11.35 -15.12 -9.09
C GLN A 325 -11.11 -15.44 -7.61
N TRP A 326 -12.18 -15.63 -6.83
CA TRP A 326 -12.11 -15.96 -5.41
C TRP A 326 -11.33 -17.25 -5.15
N ASN A 327 -11.65 -18.34 -5.86
CA ASN A 327 -10.95 -19.61 -5.71
C ASN A 327 -9.47 -19.46 -6.09
N PHE A 328 -9.17 -18.85 -7.24
CA PHE A 328 -7.77 -18.63 -7.65
C PHE A 328 -6.98 -17.87 -6.59
N LEU A 329 -7.55 -16.78 -6.08
CA LEU A 329 -6.94 -15.92 -5.09
C LEU A 329 -6.70 -16.67 -3.76
N HIS A 330 -7.72 -17.37 -3.26
CA HIS A 330 -7.60 -18.15 -2.04
C HIS A 330 -6.65 -19.32 -2.19
N GLU A 331 -6.73 -20.09 -3.27
CA GLU A 331 -5.82 -21.20 -3.55
C GLU A 331 -4.39 -20.70 -3.66
N SER A 332 -4.14 -19.59 -4.38
CA SER A 332 -2.79 -19.08 -4.63
C SER A 332 -2.12 -18.49 -3.40
N PHE A 333 -2.86 -17.71 -2.59
CA PHE A 333 -2.24 -16.88 -1.54
C PHE A 333 -2.63 -17.28 -0.11
N VAL A 334 -3.75 -17.99 0.09
CA VAL A 334 -4.28 -18.30 1.43
C VAL A 334 -4.11 -19.78 1.77
N GLU A 335 -4.48 -20.67 0.86
CA GLU A 335 -4.58 -22.11 1.11
C GLU A 335 -3.33 -22.89 0.71
N SER A 336 -2.60 -22.46 -0.34
CA SER A 336 -1.35 -23.09 -0.78
C SER A 336 -0.23 -22.99 0.25
N ASP A 337 0.95 -23.49 -0.10
CA ASP A 337 2.22 -23.24 0.57
C ASP A 337 2.92 -21.96 0.05
N THR A 338 2.32 -21.21 -0.88
CA THR A 338 2.93 -20.00 -1.45
C THR A 338 2.41 -18.75 -0.73
N ARG A 339 3.31 -17.86 -0.32
CA ARG A 339 2.98 -16.64 0.41
C ARG A 339 3.62 -15.42 -0.25
N LEU A 340 2.84 -14.34 -0.29
CA LEU A 340 3.32 -13.02 -0.65
C LEU A 340 3.73 -12.33 0.65
N VAL A 341 5.03 -12.09 0.84
CA VAL A 341 5.56 -11.61 2.13
C VAL A 341 6.45 -10.39 1.99
N SER A 342 6.65 -9.67 3.09
CA SER A 342 7.69 -8.64 3.21
C SER A 342 8.48 -8.81 4.50
N PRO A 343 9.82 -8.70 4.45
CA PRO A 343 10.64 -8.63 5.64
C PRO A 343 10.52 -7.27 6.34
N SER A 344 10.75 -7.24 7.66
CA SER A 344 10.84 -6.03 8.49
C SER A 344 12.14 -5.24 8.30
N ALA A 345 13.23 -5.95 8.03
CA ALA A 345 14.57 -5.43 7.85
C ALA A 345 15.26 -6.11 6.65
N ASP A 346 16.47 -5.70 6.31
CA ASP A 346 17.28 -6.47 5.38
C ASP A 346 17.69 -7.78 6.05
N VAL A 347 16.95 -8.83 5.72
CA VAL A 347 17.17 -10.18 6.20
C VAL A 347 18.21 -10.82 5.29
N GLY A 348 19.43 -11.02 5.81
CA GLY A 348 20.52 -11.68 5.08
C GLY A 348 20.22 -13.15 4.77
N GLN A 349 19.50 -13.85 5.66
CA GLN A 349 19.08 -15.24 5.48
C GLN A 349 17.56 -15.37 5.56
N LEU A 350 16.89 -15.54 4.42
CA LEU A 350 15.43 -15.68 4.32
C LEU A 350 14.94 -17.11 4.61
N LEU A 351 15.79 -18.11 4.38
CA LEU A 351 15.42 -19.52 4.58
C LEU A 351 15.25 -19.82 6.07
N GLY A 352 14.17 -20.50 6.41
CA GLY A 352 13.81 -20.82 7.80
C GLY A 352 13.12 -19.69 8.55
N CYS A 353 13.09 -18.45 8.01
CA CYS A 353 12.35 -17.35 8.60
C CYS A 353 10.88 -17.70 8.74
N ARG A 354 10.30 -17.27 9.86
CA ARG A 354 8.89 -17.49 10.15
C ARG A 354 8.04 -16.46 9.39
N VAL A 355 6.99 -16.93 8.74
CA VAL A 355 5.96 -16.07 8.15
C VAL A 355 4.83 -15.88 9.15
N ILE A 356 4.52 -14.63 9.48
CA ILE A 356 3.39 -14.23 10.30
C ILE A 356 2.18 -14.05 9.38
N PRO A 357 1.20 -14.98 9.40
CA PRO A 357 0.01 -14.86 8.56
C PRO A 357 -0.89 -13.74 9.08
N ILE A 358 -1.34 -12.83 8.22
CA ILE A 358 -2.18 -11.71 8.67
C ILE A 358 -3.65 -12.11 8.84
N GLU A 359 -4.18 -13.13 8.16
CA GLU A 359 -5.48 -13.76 8.50
C GLU A 359 -5.85 -14.91 7.54
N HIS A 360 -6.90 -15.68 7.89
CA HIS A 360 -7.66 -16.65 7.06
C HIS A 360 -7.32 -18.14 7.06
N ARG A 361 -6.27 -18.60 7.74
CA ARG A 361 -6.14 -20.03 8.00
C ARG A 361 -7.20 -20.51 9.00
N SER A 362 -8.16 -21.30 8.53
CA SER A 362 -9.25 -21.86 9.34
C SER A 362 -8.76 -22.81 10.44
N ASP A 363 -7.58 -23.36 10.24
CA ASP A 363 -6.87 -24.29 11.11
C ASP A 363 -6.10 -23.61 12.25
N VAL A 364 -5.79 -22.31 12.16
CA VAL A 364 -5.04 -21.60 13.23
C VAL A 364 -6.01 -20.84 14.14
N PRO A 365 -6.15 -21.17 15.44
CA PRO A 365 -7.00 -20.45 16.38
C PRO A 365 -6.63 -18.97 16.49
N LEU A 366 -7.61 -18.06 16.58
CA LEU A 366 -7.40 -16.61 16.68
C LEU A 366 -6.38 -16.21 17.77
N LEU A 367 -6.41 -16.87 18.93
CA LEU A 367 -5.49 -16.65 20.04
C LEU A 367 -4.06 -17.13 19.77
N ALA A 368 -3.88 -18.15 18.94
CA ALA A 368 -2.56 -18.64 18.54
C ALA A 368 -1.91 -17.75 17.44
N ARG A 369 -2.63 -16.73 16.96
CA ARG A 369 -2.17 -15.79 15.92
C ARG A 369 -1.43 -14.58 16.49
N SER A 370 -1.54 -14.30 17.79
CA SER A 370 -0.79 -13.19 18.39
C SER A 370 0.65 -13.61 18.62
N ILE A 371 1.49 -13.26 17.66
CA ILE A 371 2.92 -13.54 17.71
C ILE A 371 3.57 -12.22 17.32
N ALA A 372 3.55 -11.27 18.26
CA ALA A 372 4.62 -10.30 18.26
C ALA A 372 5.91 -11.13 18.26
N PRO A 373 6.80 -10.98 17.27
CA PRO A 373 8.05 -11.71 17.28
C PRO A 373 8.72 -11.48 18.63
N GLU A 374 9.31 -12.54 19.20
CA GLU A 374 10.30 -12.32 20.25
C GLU A 374 11.36 -11.36 19.70
N ALA A 375 11.92 -10.49 20.55
CA ALA A 375 12.69 -9.32 20.12
C ALA A 375 13.86 -9.62 19.14
N GLU A 376 14.24 -10.89 18.99
CA GLU A 376 15.34 -11.37 18.15
C GLU A 376 14.90 -12.26 16.97
N GLU A 377 13.62 -12.68 16.86
CA GLU A 377 13.18 -13.55 15.74
C GLU A 377 12.97 -12.70 14.46
N LEU A 378 13.76 -12.99 13.42
CA LEU A 378 13.53 -12.45 12.08
C LEU A 378 12.25 -13.05 11.49
N VAL A 379 11.26 -12.20 11.26
CA VAL A 379 9.96 -12.59 10.72
C VAL A 379 9.64 -11.90 9.40
N LEU A 380 8.82 -12.58 8.59
CA LEU A 380 8.24 -12.05 7.36
C LEU A 380 6.74 -11.87 7.57
N TYR A 381 6.19 -10.75 7.11
CA TYR A 381 4.76 -10.48 7.20
C TYR A 381 4.05 -10.89 5.92
N ASP A 382 2.99 -11.68 6.05
CA ASP A 382 2.09 -11.97 4.95
C ASP A 382 1.39 -10.69 4.48
N LEU A 383 1.48 -10.37 3.20
CA LEU A 383 0.94 -9.15 2.62
C LEU A 383 -0.43 -9.32 1.98
N TRP A 384 -0.99 -10.54 1.95
CA TRP A 384 -2.26 -10.84 1.30
C TRP A 384 -3.33 -9.83 1.70
N SER A 385 -3.77 -9.83 2.95
CA SER A 385 -4.87 -8.95 3.41
C SER A 385 -4.54 -7.45 3.39
N ARG A 386 -3.26 -7.07 3.22
CA ARG A 386 -2.82 -5.66 3.10
C ARG A 386 -2.94 -5.10 1.70
N THR A 387 -2.76 -5.96 0.72
CA THR A 387 -2.62 -5.57 -0.68
C THR A 387 -3.82 -6.06 -1.49
N LEU A 388 -4.34 -7.23 -1.13
CA LEU A 388 -5.50 -7.87 -1.71
C LEU A 388 -6.33 -8.60 -0.64
N GLY A 389 -7.45 -8.01 -0.25
CA GLY A 389 -8.30 -8.51 0.82
C GLY A 389 -9.64 -9.03 0.34
N ILE A 390 -10.39 -9.52 1.32
CA ILE A 390 -11.79 -9.88 1.16
C ILE A 390 -12.66 -8.63 1.05
N THR A 391 -12.27 -7.58 1.77
CA THR A 391 -12.99 -6.32 1.93
C THR A 391 -12.25 -5.14 1.29
N THR A 392 -11.10 -5.41 0.67
CA THR A 392 -10.14 -4.43 0.20
C THR A 392 -9.44 -4.89 -1.06
N TYR A 393 -9.15 -3.94 -1.93
CA TYR A 393 -8.21 -4.14 -3.03
C TYR A 393 -7.48 -2.83 -3.28
N GLN A 394 -6.37 -2.90 -4.01
CA GLN A 394 -5.61 -1.76 -4.47
C GLN A 394 -5.64 -1.78 -6.00
N ASP A 395 -5.98 -0.66 -6.63
CA ASP A 395 -6.13 -0.57 -8.10
C ASP A 395 -4.89 -1.08 -8.83
N ILE A 396 -3.69 -0.75 -8.33
CA ILE A 396 -2.42 -1.21 -8.91
C ILE A 396 -2.29 -2.74 -8.95
N ILE A 397 -2.79 -3.44 -7.94
CA ILE A 397 -2.76 -4.91 -7.89
C ILE A 397 -3.88 -5.49 -8.74
N LEU A 398 -5.07 -4.87 -8.74
CA LEU A 398 -6.18 -5.27 -9.58
C LEU A 398 -5.79 -5.19 -11.07
N GLU A 399 -5.14 -4.12 -11.51
CA GLU A 399 -4.63 -3.99 -12.88
C GLU A 399 -3.63 -5.09 -13.24
N ALA A 400 -2.77 -5.50 -12.29
CA ALA A 400 -1.83 -6.60 -12.50
C ALA A 400 -2.51 -7.97 -12.60
N LEU A 401 -3.67 -8.14 -11.96
CA LEU A 401 -4.46 -9.38 -11.99
C LEU A 401 -5.38 -9.50 -13.21
N LYS A 402 -5.73 -8.40 -13.89
CA LYS A 402 -6.65 -8.42 -15.04
C LYS A 402 -6.27 -9.44 -16.12
N PRO A 403 -5.00 -9.56 -16.58
CA PRO A 403 -4.63 -10.55 -17.59
C PRO A 403 -4.88 -11.98 -17.10
N THR A 404 -4.56 -12.26 -15.83
CA THR A 404 -4.80 -13.56 -15.20
C THR A 404 -6.29 -13.88 -15.11
N PHE A 405 -7.11 -12.91 -14.73
CA PHE A 405 -8.57 -13.08 -14.66
C PHE A 405 -9.21 -13.26 -16.05
N ALA A 406 -8.70 -12.57 -17.08
CA ALA A 406 -9.15 -12.77 -18.45
C ALA A 406 -8.84 -14.20 -18.94
N ALA A 407 -7.68 -14.75 -18.58
CA ALA A 407 -7.32 -16.14 -18.89
C ALA A 407 -8.18 -17.17 -18.14
N LEU A 408 -8.58 -16.89 -16.88
CA LEU A 408 -9.50 -17.76 -16.10
C LEU A 408 -10.85 -17.90 -16.80
N GLY A 409 -11.40 -16.79 -17.32
CA GLY A 409 -12.69 -16.80 -18.00
C GLY A 409 -12.72 -17.62 -19.30
N LYS A 410 -11.57 -17.88 -19.92
CA LYS A 410 -11.45 -18.67 -21.16
C LYS A 410 -11.27 -20.17 -20.92
N ASN A 411 -11.30 -20.65 -19.68
CA ASN A 411 -10.94 -22.02 -19.30
C ASN A 411 -9.52 -22.47 -19.71
N GLU A 412 -8.66 -21.54 -20.15
CA GLU A 412 -7.25 -21.80 -20.49
C GLU A 412 -6.42 -22.25 -19.26
N LEU A 413 -7.02 -22.17 -18.07
CA LEU A 413 -6.43 -22.46 -16.76
C LEU A 413 -6.94 -23.72 -16.09
N GLN A 414 -7.70 -24.57 -16.78
CA GLN A 414 -8.12 -25.85 -16.21
C GLN A 414 -6.97 -26.85 -16.03
N GLN A 415 -5.78 -26.57 -16.60
CA GLN A 415 -4.59 -27.32 -16.22
C GLN A 415 -4.20 -26.99 -14.77
N PRO A 416 -4.02 -28.01 -13.90
CA PRO A 416 -3.60 -27.81 -12.52
C PRO A 416 -2.38 -26.89 -12.48
N LEU A 417 -2.40 -25.91 -11.57
CA LEU A 417 -1.31 -24.96 -11.33
C LEU A 417 0.07 -25.63 -11.16
N SER A 418 0.08 -26.89 -10.71
CA SER A 418 1.26 -27.73 -10.55
C SER A 418 1.88 -28.27 -11.85
N GLN A 419 1.21 -28.20 -13.00
CA GLN A 419 1.67 -28.81 -14.27
C GLN A 419 2.19 -27.81 -15.30
N SER A 420 2.04 -26.51 -15.05
CA SER A 420 2.56 -25.47 -15.94
C SER A 420 3.96 -25.05 -15.46
N GLU A 421 5.01 -25.70 -15.98
CA GLU A 421 6.40 -25.40 -15.62
C GLU A 421 6.81 -23.92 -15.85
N ASN A 422 6.11 -23.19 -16.74
CA ASN A 422 6.49 -21.82 -17.13
C ASN A 422 5.40 -20.73 -16.89
N GLY A 423 4.14 -21.08 -16.64
CA GLY A 423 3.02 -20.13 -16.63
C GLY A 423 2.68 -19.48 -15.29
N LEU A 424 2.69 -20.24 -14.18
CA LEU A 424 2.34 -19.71 -12.86
C LEU A 424 3.33 -18.67 -12.31
N PRO A 425 4.66 -18.88 -12.43
CA PRO A 425 5.65 -17.90 -11.97
C PRO A 425 5.45 -16.53 -12.63
N SER A 426 5.18 -16.49 -13.94
CA SER A 426 4.97 -15.23 -14.67
C SER A 426 3.77 -14.41 -14.17
N ARG A 427 2.72 -15.07 -13.72
CA ARG A 427 1.48 -14.41 -13.26
C ARG A 427 1.56 -13.97 -11.82
N LEU A 428 2.19 -14.77 -10.96
CA LEU A 428 2.49 -14.36 -9.60
C LEU A 428 3.58 -13.29 -9.56
N GLN A 429 4.49 -13.25 -10.54
CA GLN A 429 5.46 -12.16 -10.70
C GLN A 429 4.77 -10.82 -10.90
N ALA A 430 3.75 -10.73 -11.77
CA ALA A 430 3.01 -9.48 -11.97
C ALA A 430 2.38 -8.95 -10.67
N VAL A 431 1.87 -9.86 -9.81
CA VAL A 431 1.33 -9.51 -8.49
C VAL A 431 2.45 -9.08 -7.53
N ALA A 432 3.58 -9.79 -7.52
CA ALA A 432 4.74 -9.44 -6.69
C ALA A 432 5.33 -8.08 -7.08
N ASP A 433 5.46 -7.80 -8.38
CA ASP A 433 5.94 -6.52 -8.90
C ASP A 433 4.98 -5.37 -8.58
N ALA A 434 3.68 -5.59 -8.76
CA ALA A 434 2.66 -4.60 -8.40
C ALA A 434 2.64 -4.33 -6.89
N THR A 435 2.86 -5.37 -6.08
CA THR A 435 2.99 -5.24 -4.64
C THR A 435 4.26 -4.49 -4.25
N CYS A 436 5.40 -4.79 -4.88
CA CYS A 436 6.63 -4.04 -4.68
C CYS A 436 6.46 -2.55 -4.99
N LYS A 437 5.73 -2.20 -6.06
CA LYS A 437 5.39 -0.81 -6.38
C LYS A 437 4.52 -0.15 -5.31
N LEU A 438 3.56 -0.88 -4.74
CA LEU A 438 2.75 -0.37 -3.62
C LEU A 438 3.62 -0.13 -2.36
N LEU A 439 4.54 -1.05 -2.07
CA LEU A 439 5.47 -0.94 -0.94
C LEU A 439 6.41 0.26 -1.07
N GLN A 440 6.85 0.59 -2.29
CA GLN A 440 7.67 1.78 -2.58
C GLN A 440 6.97 3.12 -2.27
N MET A 441 5.65 3.13 -2.09
CA MET A 441 4.94 4.31 -1.62
C MET A 441 5.18 4.59 -0.13
N ASP A 442 5.98 3.75 0.57
CA ASP A 442 6.27 3.83 2.01
C ASP A 442 4.99 3.87 2.87
N ARG A 443 3.94 3.17 2.39
CA ARG A 443 2.61 3.15 3.01
C ARG A 443 2.37 1.99 3.94
N VAL A 444 2.97 0.84 3.68
CA VAL A 444 2.89 -0.30 4.59
C VAL A 444 4.03 -0.15 5.59
N VAL A 445 3.69 0.04 6.87
CA VAL A 445 4.66 0.33 7.93
C VAL A 445 4.60 -0.77 8.98
N GLU A 446 5.77 -1.23 9.42
CA GLU A 446 5.89 -2.07 10.60
C GLU A 446 5.77 -1.19 11.86
N LEU A 447 4.84 -1.51 12.74
CA LEU A 447 4.50 -0.69 13.90
C LEU A 447 5.58 -0.72 14.99
N SER A 448 6.22 -1.88 15.20
CA SER A 448 7.29 -2.03 16.21
C SER A 448 8.54 -1.20 15.90
N THR A 449 8.93 -1.13 14.62
CA THR A 449 10.14 -0.42 14.18
C THR A 449 9.85 0.97 13.61
N GLY A 450 8.61 1.23 13.21
CA GLY A 450 8.21 2.43 12.47
C GLY A 450 8.76 2.49 11.04
N LYS A 451 9.41 1.43 10.55
CA LYS A 451 10.03 1.39 9.23
C LYS A 451 9.02 0.96 8.15
N PRO A 452 9.09 1.55 6.95
CA PRO A 452 8.27 1.11 5.83
C PRO A 452 8.77 -0.25 5.33
N LEU A 453 7.82 -1.09 4.95
CA LEU A 453 8.08 -2.33 4.23
C LEU A 453 8.36 -1.98 2.76
N ARG A 454 9.50 -2.42 2.22
CA ARG A 454 9.97 -2.02 0.89
C ARG A 454 10.17 -3.19 -0.08
N ARG A 455 10.33 -4.40 0.44
CA ARG A 455 10.62 -5.61 -0.36
C ARG A 455 9.38 -6.50 -0.39
N CYS A 456 9.12 -7.08 -1.55
CA CYS A 456 8.06 -8.07 -1.70
C CYS A 456 8.68 -9.36 -2.21
N LEU A 457 8.41 -10.46 -1.51
CA LEU A 457 8.92 -11.78 -1.84
C LEU A 457 7.74 -12.72 -2.05
N LEU A 458 7.86 -13.59 -3.04
CA LEU A 458 7.01 -14.76 -3.16
C LEU A 458 7.79 -15.96 -2.62
N VAL A 459 7.31 -16.56 -1.55
CA VAL A 459 8.01 -17.64 -0.84
C VAL A 459 7.15 -18.88 -0.76
N ARG A 460 7.79 -20.05 -0.75
CA ARG A 460 7.17 -21.31 -0.35
C ARG A 460 7.41 -21.53 1.13
N VAL A 461 6.38 -21.92 1.88
CA VAL A 461 6.45 -22.18 3.32
C VAL A 461 6.18 -23.63 3.67
N ASP A 462 6.66 -24.06 4.82
CA ASP A 462 6.35 -25.37 5.39
C ASP A 462 5.02 -25.38 6.17
N ALA A 463 4.70 -26.53 6.77
CA ALA A 463 3.50 -26.67 7.60
C ALA A 463 3.53 -25.79 8.86
N ALA A 464 4.73 -25.40 9.32
CA ALA A 464 4.97 -24.47 10.43
C ALA A 464 5.05 -23.01 9.98
N LEU A 465 4.75 -22.71 8.71
CA LEU A 465 4.85 -21.39 8.08
C LEU A 465 6.28 -20.81 8.10
N ARG A 466 7.30 -21.66 8.01
CA ARG A 466 8.70 -21.24 7.79
C ARG A 466 9.06 -21.29 6.32
N VAL A 467 9.84 -20.32 5.85
CA VAL A 467 10.29 -20.25 4.45
C VAL A 467 11.15 -21.44 4.10
N LYS A 468 10.71 -22.25 3.14
CA LYS A 468 11.48 -23.33 2.51
C LYS A 468 12.25 -22.86 1.29
N GLU A 469 11.67 -21.94 0.53
CA GLU A 469 12.16 -21.52 -0.78
C GLU A 469 11.71 -20.09 -1.05
N VAL A 470 12.61 -19.27 -1.60
CA VAL A 470 12.25 -17.97 -2.18
C VAL A 470 12.02 -18.23 -3.67
N ILE A 471 10.76 -18.16 -4.09
CA ILE A 471 10.37 -18.45 -5.47
C ILE A 471 10.80 -17.29 -6.36
N LEU A 472 10.38 -16.08 -5.98
CA LEU A 472 10.61 -14.85 -6.73
C LEU A 472 10.83 -13.69 -5.77
N GLU A 473 11.70 -12.76 -6.16
CA GLU A 473 11.80 -11.44 -5.55
C GLU A 473 11.11 -10.44 -6.48
N GLY A 474 10.17 -9.67 -5.93
CA GLY A 474 9.48 -8.62 -6.68
C GLY A 474 10.50 -7.60 -7.17
N GLN A 475 10.49 -7.31 -8.47
CA GLN A 475 11.46 -6.38 -9.04
C GLN A 475 10.96 -4.96 -8.91
N ILE A 476 11.84 -4.09 -8.42
CA ILE A 476 11.67 -2.65 -8.58
C ILE A 476 11.89 -2.38 -10.07
N CYS A 477 10.81 -2.22 -10.84
CA CYS A 477 10.96 -1.62 -12.16
C CYS A 477 11.34 -0.15 -11.96
N CYS A 478 12.64 0.16 -12.01
CA CYS A 478 13.23 1.50 -11.79
C CYS A 478 12.77 2.60 -12.79
N GLY A 479 11.62 2.47 -13.46
CA GLY A 479 11.16 3.38 -14.51
C GLY A 479 9.66 3.66 -14.54
N TYR A 480 8.89 3.28 -13.52
CA TYR A 480 7.45 3.57 -13.53
C TYR A 480 7.13 4.93 -12.90
N VAL A 481 7.27 6.00 -13.69
CA VAL A 481 6.60 7.28 -13.40
C VAL A 481 5.20 7.22 -14.02
N PRO A 482 4.11 7.38 -13.24
CA PRO A 482 2.75 7.41 -13.79
C PRO A 482 2.63 8.48 -14.89
N GLY A 483 2.41 8.05 -16.13
CA GLY A 483 2.36 8.92 -17.33
C GLY A 483 3.26 8.47 -18.49
N TRP A 484 4.27 7.65 -18.24
CA TRP A 484 5.26 7.23 -19.25
C TRP A 484 4.82 6.11 -20.22
N ARG A 485 3.63 5.50 -20.00
CA ARG A 485 3.16 4.33 -20.77
C ARG A 485 3.02 4.55 -22.29
N LYS A 486 2.83 5.80 -22.74
CA LYS A 486 2.77 6.11 -24.19
C LYS A 486 4.13 6.06 -24.90
N TRP A 487 5.24 6.07 -24.15
CA TRP A 487 6.58 6.14 -24.73
C TRP A 487 7.22 4.74 -24.89
N SER A 488 6.98 3.81 -23.95
CA SER A 488 7.63 2.49 -23.93
C SER A 488 7.15 1.52 -25.02
N GLU A 489 5.96 1.71 -25.58
CA GLU A 489 5.50 0.89 -26.72
C GLU A 489 6.19 1.27 -28.03
N ARG A 490 6.68 2.51 -28.16
CA ARG A 490 7.46 2.94 -29.34
C ARG A 490 8.92 2.50 -29.26
N SER A 491 9.52 2.37 -28.09
CA SER A 491 10.94 1.98 -27.94
C SER A 491 11.19 0.47 -28.10
N ARG A 492 10.20 -0.38 -27.81
CA ARG A 492 10.32 -1.84 -28.05
C ARG A 492 10.45 -2.21 -29.53
N SER A 493 9.99 -1.35 -30.44
CA SER A 493 10.15 -1.53 -31.89
C SER A 493 11.59 -1.30 -32.37
N TRP A 494 12.44 -0.63 -31.59
CA TRP A 494 13.81 -0.31 -31.97
C TRP A 494 14.84 -1.35 -31.49
N VAL A 495 14.57 -2.02 -30.37
CA VAL A 495 15.46 -3.07 -29.84
C VAL A 495 15.51 -4.29 -30.76
N ALA A 496 14.42 -4.60 -31.47
CA ALA A 496 14.37 -5.68 -32.46
C ALA A 496 15.18 -5.41 -33.74
N ILE A 497 15.65 -4.17 -33.97
CA ILE A 497 16.45 -3.80 -35.14
C ILE A 497 17.96 -4.03 -34.89
N PHE A 498 18.41 -4.06 -33.63
CA PHE A 498 19.84 -4.16 -33.28
C PHE A 498 20.35 -5.59 -33.05
N GLU A 499 19.48 -6.58 -32.80
CA GLU A 499 19.90 -7.99 -32.76
C GLU A 499 20.35 -8.54 -34.13
N HIS A 500 20.12 -7.80 -35.22
CA HIS A 500 20.53 -8.22 -36.56
C HIS A 500 21.95 -7.78 -36.99
N GLN A 501 22.73 -7.06 -36.17
CA GLN A 501 24.03 -6.50 -36.59
C GLN A 501 25.29 -7.06 -35.91
N GLY A 502 25.21 -8.17 -35.16
CA GLY A 502 26.34 -9.09 -34.97
C GLY A 502 27.69 -8.50 -34.53
N VAL A 503 27.74 -7.67 -33.49
CA VAL A 503 29.02 -7.20 -32.91
C VAL A 503 29.37 -7.99 -31.66
N VAL A 504 30.34 -8.90 -31.80
CA VAL A 504 30.91 -9.72 -30.72
C VAL A 504 32.01 -8.92 -30.00
N TRP A 505 31.84 -8.63 -28.71
CA TRP A 505 32.92 -8.15 -27.85
C TRP A 505 33.70 -9.34 -27.29
N ARG A 506 34.91 -9.60 -27.81
CA ARG A 506 35.86 -10.53 -27.17
C ARG A 506 36.47 -9.88 -25.94
N LYS A 507 36.17 -10.42 -24.77
CA LYS A 507 36.88 -10.12 -23.52
C LYS A 507 38.24 -10.83 -23.55
N HIS A 508 39.33 -10.08 -23.62
CA HIS A 508 40.68 -10.60 -23.41
C HIS A 508 40.83 -10.97 -21.93
N VAL A 509 40.89 -12.27 -21.63
CA VAL A 509 41.34 -12.79 -20.33
C VAL A 509 42.78 -13.26 -20.54
N SER A 510 43.73 -12.66 -19.85
CA SER A 510 45.12 -13.11 -19.86
C SER A 510 45.25 -14.38 -19.01
N GLU A 511 45.55 -15.50 -19.65
CA GLU A 511 46.00 -16.72 -18.98
C GLU A 511 47.37 -16.48 -18.33
N LYS A 512 47.50 -16.77 -17.03
CA LYS A 512 48.81 -17.12 -16.43
C LYS A 512 48.71 -18.49 -15.76
N LYS A 513 49.62 -19.34 -16.23
CA LYS A 513 49.82 -20.76 -15.89
C LYS A 513 50.14 -20.98 -14.41
N ALA A 514 49.62 -22.08 -13.89
CA ALA A 514 50.06 -22.72 -12.65
C ALA A 514 51.48 -23.32 -12.77
N PRO A 515 52.16 -23.54 -11.63
CA PRO A 515 53.04 -24.69 -11.48
C PRO A 515 52.56 -25.62 -10.34
N ARG A 516 52.65 -26.92 -10.61
CA ARG A 516 52.66 -28.00 -9.61
C ARG A 516 54.06 -28.11 -9.03
N THR A 517 54.19 -28.33 -7.72
CA THR A 517 54.93 -29.46 -7.11
C THR A 517 54.71 -29.53 -5.60
N ASN A 518 54.72 -30.77 -5.09
CA ASN A 518 54.62 -31.18 -3.68
C ASN A 518 55.80 -30.69 -2.83
N GLU A 519 55.56 -30.43 -1.54
CA GLU A 519 56.16 -31.15 -0.39
C GLU A 519 55.71 -30.55 0.96
N HIS A 520 55.58 -31.42 1.96
CA HIS A 520 55.29 -31.10 3.37
C HIS A 520 56.43 -30.33 4.05
N VAL A 521 56.10 -29.46 5.02
CA VAL A 521 56.63 -29.37 6.42
C VAL A 521 55.96 -28.18 7.14
N ASP A 522 55.67 -28.39 8.43
CA ASP A 522 54.93 -27.55 9.39
C ASP A 522 55.88 -26.56 10.16
N PRO A 523 55.41 -25.71 11.11
CA PRO A 523 55.51 -24.26 11.03
C PRO A 523 56.56 -23.62 11.96
N LEU A 524 56.97 -22.38 11.68
CA LEU A 524 57.74 -21.58 12.63
C LEU A 524 57.44 -20.08 12.60
N VAL A 525 57.18 -19.60 13.82
CA VAL A 525 57.05 -18.24 14.35
C VAL A 525 58.17 -17.32 13.89
N ILE A 526 57.83 -16.10 13.46
CA ILE A 526 58.74 -14.94 13.55
C ILE A 526 58.00 -13.69 14.08
N GLU A 527 58.48 -13.27 15.23
CA GLU A 527 58.26 -12.04 15.99
C GLU A 527 58.98 -10.87 15.29
N MET A 528 58.37 -9.68 15.18
CA MET A 528 59.11 -8.43 14.97
C MET A 528 58.71 -7.38 16.01
N LYS A 529 59.69 -7.09 16.87
CA LYS A 529 59.74 -5.95 17.79
C LYS A 529 60.15 -4.69 17.04
N ALA A 530 59.56 -3.55 17.44
CA ALA A 530 60.23 -2.26 17.39
C ALA A 530 60.01 -1.52 18.72
N LYS A 531 61.11 -0.98 19.23
CA LYS A 531 61.34 -0.42 20.57
C LYS A 531 61.64 1.08 20.44
N HIS A 532 61.32 1.82 21.51
CA HIS A 532 61.92 3.11 21.95
C HIS A 532 61.47 4.39 21.19
N CYS A 533 61.29 5.56 21.82
CA CYS A 533 61.92 6.10 23.03
C CYS A 533 61.15 7.33 23.63
N CYS A 534 61.53 7.68 24.88
CA CYS A 534 61.32 8.93 25.65
C CYS A 534 59.91 9.12 26.26
N GLY A 535 59.67 9.26 27.58
CA GLY A 535 60.43 9.72 28.77
C GLY A 535 59.59 10.84 29.42
N GLY A 536 59.38 11.02 30.73
CA GLY A 536 59.69 10.36 32.00
C GLY A 536 59.18 11.30 33.11
N CYS A 537 58.75 10.71 34.25
CA CYS A 537 58.57 11.30 35.61
C CYS A 537 57.36 12.25 35.85
N ASP A 538 56.63 12.22 36.98
CA ASP A 538 56.44 11.28 38.08
C ASP A 538 55.29 11.80 38.99
N SER A 539 54.77 10.93 39.87
CA SER A 539 53.77 11.11 40.95
C SER A 539 52.31 11.34 40.52
N GLY A 540 51.30 10.65 41.03
CA GLY A 540 51.18 9.59 42.01
C GLY A 540 49.71 9.48 42.44
N SER A 541 49.36 8.31 42.99
CA SER A 541 48.17 7.96 43.80
C SER A 541 46.92 7.36 43.13
N GLU A 542 46.65 6.13 43.61
CA GLU A 542 45.34 5.49 43.89
C GLU A 542 44.64 4.59 42.84
N ALA A 543 44.83 3.28 43.08
CA ALA A 543 43.89 2.14 43.09
C ALA A 543 42.53 2.22 42.36
N ASP A 544 42.30 1.37 41.35
CA ASP A 544 41.58 0.07 41.47
C ASP A 544 41.67 -0.74 40.14
N PRO A 545 41.42 -2.08 40.16
CA PRO A 545 41.80 -3.01 39.09
C PRO A 545 40.65 -3.50 38.18
N GLU A 546 41.06 -4.02 37.01
CA GLU A 546 40.42 -5.06 36.16
C GLU A 546 39.03 -4.76 35.54
N ALA A 547 38.70 -5.11 34.28
CA ALA A 547 39.36 -5.70 33.12
C ALA A 547 38.34 -5.69 31.94
N GLY A 548 38.78 -5.84 30.68
CA GLY A 548 37.92 -6.39 29.60
C GLY A 548 37.86 -5.56 28.31
N LEU A 549 38.81 -5.82 27.41
CA LEU A 549 38.90 -5.33 26.03
C LEU A 549 37.78 -5.85 25.10
N MET A 550 37.36 -4.98 24.18
CA MET A 550 36.82 -5.30 22.84
C MET A 550 37.84 -6.11 22.02
N PRO A 551 37.39 -7.02 21.14
CA PRO A 551 37.09 -6.69 19.74
C PRO A 551 35.82 -7.45 19.26
N GLY A 552 35.18 -7.19 18.13
CA GLY A 552 35.43 -6.34 16.97
C GLY A 552 34.23 -6.56 16.02
N THR A 553 33.98 -5.58 15.18
CA THR A 553 33.00 -5.60 14.09
C THR A 553 33.55 -6.39 12.90
N GLU A 554 32.72 -7.22 12.26
CA GLU A 554 32.81 -7.35 10.80
C GLU A 554 31.86 -6.29 10.23
N GLU A 555 32.41 -5.08 10.06
CA GLU A 555 31.83 -4.06 9.21
C GLU A 555 31.81 -4.61 7.78
N GLU A 556 30.62 -4.62 7.16
CA GLU A 556 30.56 -4.68 5.70
C GLU A 556 31.43 -3.56 5.16
N ASP A 557 32.44 -3.97 4.39
CA ASP A 557 33.42 -3.11 3.76
C ASP A 557 32.70 -1.88 3.14
N PRO A 558 32.89 -0.67 3.69
CA PRO A 558 32.30 0.55 3.16
C PRO A 558 32.61 0.72 1.67
N ASP A 559 33.75 0.19 1.21
CA ASP A 559 34.16 0.22 -0.19
C ASP A 559 33.26 -0.68 -1.06
N PHE A 560 32.67 -1.75 -0.51
CA PHE A 560 31.79 -2.68 -1.22
C PHE A 560 30.37 -2.13 -1.42
N PHE A 561 29.76 -1.54 -0.38
CA PHE A 561 28.48 -0.83 -0.51
C PHE A 561 28.61 0.34 -1.48
N MET A 562 29.73 1.04 -1.38
CA MET A 562 30.07 2.20 -2.19
C MET A 562 30.37 1.84 -3.66
N ALA A 563 31.07 0.73 -3.95
CA ALA A 563 31.29 0.24 -5.30
C ALA A 563 29.96 -0.13 -6.01
N ARG A 564 28.96 -0.58 -5.25
CA ARG A 564 27.62 -0.93 -5.78
C ARG A 564 26.82 0.30 -6.22
N GLU A 565 26.78 1.35 -5.41
CA GLU A 565 26.14 2.63 -5.73
C GLU A 565 26.87 3.37 -6.87
N LEU A 566 28.21 3.31 -6.88
CA LEU A 566 29.02 3.89 -7.94
C LEU A 566 28.75 3.18 -9.28
N LYS A 567 28.73 1.85 -9.29
CA LYS A 567 28.38 1.06 -10.48
C LYS A 567 27.00 1.41 -11.03
N TYR A 568 26.03 1.71 -10.16
CA TYR A 568 24.67 2.08 -10.57
C TYR A 568 24.63 3.45 -11.26
N ASN A 569 25.28 4.45 -10.67
CA ASN A 569 25.36 5.79 -11.25
C ASN A 569 26.23 5.82 -12.52
N LEU A 570 27.31 5.03 -12.56
CA LEU A 570 28.16 4.85 -13.73
C LEU A 570 27.43 4.16 -14.88
N GLN A 571 26.56 3.19 -14.59
CA GLN A 571 25.71 2.58 -15.61
C GLN A 571 24.75 3.61 -16.21
N LEU A 572 24.14 4.47 -15.38
CA LEU A 572 23.25 5.53 -15.83
C LEU A 572 23.97 6.54 -16.75
N VAL A 573 25.19 6.93 -16.35
CA VAL A 573 26.05 7.82 -17.14
C VAL A 573 26.54 7.13 -18.42
N THR A 574 26.88 5.85 -18.37
CA THR A 574 27.31 5.06 -19.55
C THR A 574 26.18 4.90 -20.55
N ASP A 575 24.95 4.68 -20.07
CA ASP A 575 23.76 4.59 -20.92
C ASP A 575 23.43 5.97 -21.53
N LEU A 576 23.62 7.06 -20.78
CA LEU A 576 23.53 8.44 -21.28
C LEU A 576 24.60 8.78 -22.32
N VAL A 577 25.85 8.37 -22.12
CA VAL A 577 26.94 8.49 -23.09
C VAL A 577 26.66 7.65 -24.32
N GLY A 578 26.11 6.44 -24.13
CA GLY A 578 25.65 5.57 -25.21
C GLY A 578 24.54 6.23 -26.02
N MET A 579 23.57 6.88 -25.37
CA MET A 579 22.52 7.66 -26.03
C MET A 579 23.08 8.87 -26.75
N ALA A 580 23.90 9.71 -26.10
CA ALA A 580 24.51 10.90 -26.71
C ALA A 580 25.34 10.55 -27.95
N ARG A 581 26.13 9.45 -27.89
CA ARG A 581 26.92 8.94 -29.03
C ARG A 581 26.06 8.38 -30.17
N GLN A 582 24.82 8.02 -29.92
CA GLN A 582 23.91 7.39 -30.88
C GLN A 582 22.83 8.35 -31.40
N THR A 583 22.54 9.42 -30.69
CA THR A 583 21.59 10.44 -31.14
C THR A 583 22.29 11.48 -32.01
N GLN A 584 21.83 11.63 -33.25
CA GLN A 584 21.76 12.97 -33.83
C GLN A 584 20.84 13.77 -32.91
N MET A 585 21.41 14.56 -32.00
CA MET A 585 20.65 15.54 -31.24
C MET A 585 19.88 16.40 -32.25
N CYS A 586 18.62 16.66 -31.91
CA CYS A 586 17.62 17.11 -32.86
C CYS A 586 18.07 18.39 -33.60
N ARG A 587 18.16 18.31 -34.94
CA ARG A 587 18.02 19.49 -35.82
C ARG A 587 16.59 19.99 -35.67
N CYS A 588 16.42 21.11 -35.01
CA CYS A 588 15.14 21.81 -34.98
C CYS A 588 14.78 22.30 -36.39
N GLU A 589 13.65 21.86 -36.93
CA GLU A 589 12.93 22.62 -37.96
C GLU A 589 11.49 22.94 -37.52
N HIS A 590 11.12 24.17 -37.82
CA HIS A 590 9.94 24.93 -37.43
C HIS A 590 8.53 24.31 -37.65
N ARG A 591 7.62 24.72 -36.74
CA ARG A 591 6.17 25.04 -36.87
C ARG A 591 5.30 24.19 -37.83
N ILE A 592 4.41 23.34 -37.27
CA ILE A 592 3.03 23.14 -37.77
C ILE A 592 2.05 22.87 -36.58
N GLY A 593 1.09 23.77 -36.36
CA GLY A 593 -0.29 23.50 -35.91
C GLY A 593 -0.59 22.72 -34.61
N ARG A 594 -1.14 23.45 -33.62
CA ARG A 594 -2.15 23.02 -32.59
C ARG A 594 -1.85 21.85 -31.63
N TYR A 595 -0.59 21.57 -31.28
CA TYR A 595 -0.32 20.74 -30.09
C TYR A 595 0.84 21.31 -29.26
N ASP A 596 0.59 21.59 -27.98
CA ASP A 596 1.61 21.94 -27.00
C ASP A 596 2.56 20.77 -26.78
N CYS A 597 3.83 20.93 -27.17
CA CYS A 597 4.91 20.06 -26.76
C CYS A 597 5.27 20.35 -25.29
N ALA A 598 4.45 19.88 -24.35
CA ALA A 598 4.83 19.76 -22.96
C ALA A 598 5.70 18.49 -22.77
N GLY A 599 6.92 18.53 -23.29
CA GLY A 599 7.93 17.48 -23.11
C GLY A 599 9.25 18.14 -22.74
N LEU A 600 9.82 17.77 -21.59
CA LEU A 600 11.14 18.26 -21.18
C LEU A 600 12.12 18.09 -22.35
N SER A 601 12.75 19.18 -22.77
CA SER A 601 13.88 19.11 -23.68
C SER A 601 14.98 18.27 -23.04
N SER A 602 15.80 17.58 -23.84
CA SER A 602 16.99 16.87 -23.34
C SER A 602 17.88 17.78 -22.49
N VAL A 603 17.84 19.09 -22.78
CA VAL A 603 18.49 20.17 -22.05
C VAL A 603 17.92 20.31 -20.63
N ASP A 604 16.61 20.30 -20.43
CA ASP A 604 15.98 20.34 -19.09
C ASP A 604 16.30 19.10 -18.24
N ALA A 605 16.32 17.92 -18.86
CA ALA A 605 16.68 16.69 -18.18
C ALA A 605 18.14 16.71 -17.72
N MET A 606 19.04 17.23 -18.56
CA MET A 606 20.45 17.40 -18.23
C MET A 606 20.66 18.45 -17.13
N GLY A 607 19.99 19.60 -17.21
CA GLY A 607 20.07 20.64 -16.17
C GLY A 607 19.66 20.13 -14.78
N ARG A 608 18.64 19.28 -14.72
CA ARG A 608 18.22 18.62 -13.47
C ARG A 608 19.25 17.62 -12.95
N LEU A 609 19.84 16.82 -13.83
CA LEU A 609 20.89 15.87 -13.48
C LEU A 609 22.12 16.59 -12.92
N CYS A 610 22.58 17.65 -13.60
CA CYS A 610 23.71 18.46 -13.14
C CYS A 610 23.45 19.11 -11.77
N THR A 611 22.23 19.55 -11.54
CA THR A 611 21.82 20.11 -10.24
C THR A 611 21.92 19.05 -9.13
N GLN A 612 21.34 17.86 -9.35
CA GLN A 612 21.35 16.77 -8.37
C GLN A 612 22.76 16.27 -8.06
N VAL A 613 23.58 16.12 -9.11
CA VAL A 613 24.96 15.69 -9.01
C VAL A 613 25.83 16.74 -8.31
N SER A 614 25.63 18.03 -8.60
CA SER A 614 26.31 19.11 -7.88
C SER A 614 25.98 19.12 -6.39
N TYR A 615 24.74 18.83 -6.00
CA TYR A 615 24.37 18.73 -4.58
C TYR A 615 25.07 17.56 -3.89
N TRP A 616 25.08 16.39 -4.53
CA TRP A 616 25.74 15.21 -3.99
C TRP A 616 27.26 15.42 -3.83
N LEU A 617 27.93 16.00 -4.82
CA LEU A 617 29.37 16.27 -4.78
C LEU A 617 29.75 17.30 -3.71
N THR A 618 28.87 18.27 -3.44
CA THR A 618 29.07 19.24 -2.36
C THR A 618 29.01 18.56 -0.99
N ASP A 619 28.12 17.58 -0.84
CA ASP A 619 27.96 16.79 0.40
C ASP A 619 29.16 15.86 0.63
N GLU A 620 29.65 15.15 -0.39
CA GLU A 620 30.83 14.28 -0.30
C GLU A 620 32.13 15.06 -0.03
N ALA A 621 32.30 16.23 -0.64
CA ALA A 621 33.44 17.11 -0.36
C ALA A 621 33.41 17.63 1.09
N ALA A 622 32.22 17.94 1.62
CA ALA A 622 32.04 18.32 3.02
C ALA A 622 32.38 17.18 3.99
N GLN A 623 32.25 15.93 3.53
CA GLN A 623 32.58 14.72 4.29
C GLN A 623 34.04 14.26 4.14
N GLY A 624 34.84 14.93 3.29
CA GLY A 624 36.28 14.67 3.13
C GLY A 624 36.63 13.54 2.14
N ASN A 625 35.68 13.05 1.35
CA ASN A 625 35.87 11.94 0.40
C ASN A 625 36.39 12.42 -0.97
N TYR A 626 37.54 13.09 -1.00
CA TYR A 626 38.04 13.82 -2.16
C TYR A 626 38.37 12.94 -3.38
N ASP A 627 38.93 11.75 -3.19
CA ASP A 627 39.34 10.88 -4.30
C ASP A 627 38.13 10.34 -5.08
N ARG A 628 37.05 10.01 -4.38
CA ARG A 628 35.81 9.49 -4.98
C ARG A 628 34.96 10.59 -5.63
N ALA A 629 34.96 11.77 -5.03
CA ALA A 629 34.42 12.97 -5.66
C ALA A 629 35.17 13.27 -6.97
N SER A 630 36.50 13.14 -6.97
CA SER A 630 37.36 13.38 -8.13
C SER A 630 37.11 12.41 -9.30
N GLU A 631 36.97 11.11 -9.04
CA GLU A 631 36.69 10.11 -10.10
C GLU A 631 35.31 10.34 -10.76
N THR A 632 34.27 10.54 -9.94
CA THR A 632 32.90 10.78 -10.43
C THR A 632 32.84 12.07 -11.25
N TRP A 633 33.53 13.10 -10.78
CA TRP A 633 33.64 14.39 -11.46
C TRP A 633 34.42 14.29 -12.77
N GLY A 634 35.48 13.47 -12.84
CA GLY A 634 36.21 13.20 -14.08
C GLY A 634 35.32 12.57 -15.17
N MET A 635 34.42 11.67 -14.80
CA MET A 635 33.48 11.05 -15.74
C MET A 635 32.40 12.02 -16.21
N LEU A 636 31.90 12.89 -15.31
CA LEU A 636 30.99 13.98 -15.69
C LEU A 636 31.65 14.99 -16.62
N LEU A 637 32.91 15.35 -16.36
CA LEU A 637 33.69 16.20 -17.25
C LEU A 637 33.87 15.59 -18.63
N ALA A 638 34.06 14.27 -18.73
CA ALA A 638 34.15 13.60 -20.02
C ALA A 638 32.82 13.64 -20.80
N VAL A 639 31.68 13.56 -20.12
CA VAL A 639 30.35 13.74 -20.72
C VAL A 639 30.16 15.18 -21.18
N TRP A 640 30.53 16.14 -20.34
CA TRP A 640 30.45 17.56 -20.65
C TRP A 640 31.37 17.95 -21.81
N ASP A 641 32.62 17.51 -21.80
CA ASP A 641 33.58 17.73 -22.89
C ASP A 641 33.02 17.19 -24.22
N HIS A 642 32.38 16.01 -24.20
CA HIS A 642 31.72 15.46 -25.38
C HIS A 642 30.54 16.33 -25.83
N LEU A 643 29.63 16.71 -24.92
CA LEU A 643 28.47 17.53 -25.27
C LEU A 643 28.86 18.93 -25.77
N LEU A 644 29.82 19.57 -25.12
CA LEU A 644 30.33 20.88 -25.53
C LEU A 644 31.08 20.80 -26.87
N ARG A 645 31.82 19.72 -27.14
CA ARG A 645 32.54 19.58 -28.42
C ARG A 645 31.64 19.24 -29.60
N PHE A 646 30.59 18.47 -29.39
CA PHE A 646 29.81 17.89 -30.49
C PHE A 646 28.38 18.42 -30.63
N HIS A 647 27.82 19.01 -29.58
CA HIS A 647 26.39 19.37 -29.52
C HIS A 647 26.13 20.80 -29.03
N PHE A 648 27.16 21.61 -28.84
CA PHE A 648 27.02 22.93 -28.24
C PHE A 648 26.12 23.88 -29.04
N GLU A 649 26.33 23.97 -30.36
CA GLU A 649 25.52 24.83 -31.24
C GLU A 649 24.02 24.47 -31.14
N GLU A 650 23.72 23.17 -31.10
CA GLU A 650 22.35 22.64 -30.97
C GLU A 650 21.75 22.95 -29.59
N MET A 651 22.56 22.88 -28.52
CA MET A 651 22.14 23.27 -27.18
C MET A 651 21.86 24.78 -27.08
N ALA A 652 22.70 25.61 -27.71
CA ALA A 652 22.55 27.06 -27.73
C ALA A 652 21.26 27.47 -28.48
N GLU A 653 20.98 26.84 -29.63
CA GLU A 653 19.72 27.04 -30.37
C GLU A 653 18.47 26.64 -29.56
N CYS A 654 18.62 25.71 -28.61
CA CYS A 654 17.55 25.27 -27.70
C CYS A 654 17.40 26.14 -26.44
N GLY A 655 18.11 27.27 -26.34
CA GLY A 655 18.02 28.19 -25.19
C GLY A 655 18.77 27.71 -23.95
N PHE A 656 19.83 26.92 -24.12
CA PHE A 656 20.72 26.54 -23.02
C PHE A 656 21.36 27.77 -22.38
N ASP A 657 21.24 27.88 -21.04
CA ASP A 657 21.84 28.96 -20.27
C ASP A 657 23.34 28.71 -20.06
N HIS A 658 24.15 29.44 -20.82
CA HIS A 658 25.61 29.43 -20.75
C HIS A 658 26.15 29.59 -19.31
N SER A 659 25.46 30.35 -18.45
CA SER A 659 25.89 30.59 -17.07
C SER A 659 25.95 29.34 -16.20
N ILE A 660 25.24 28.27 -16.59
CA ILE A 660 25.25 26.99 -15.88
C ILE A 660 26.54 26.22 -16.21
N ALA A 661 26.94 26.17 -17.49
CA ALA A 661 28.19 25.54 -17.92
C ALA A 661 29.40 26.28 -17.34
N THR A 662 29.42 27.61 -17.40
CA THR A 662 30.51 28.42 -16.83
C THR A 662 30.68 28.15 -15.35
N ARG A 663 29.59 28.21 -14.55
CA ARG A 663 29.65 27.93 -13.11
C ARG A 663 30.12 26.51 -12.78
N PHE A 664 29.78 25.53 -13.62
CA PHE A 664 30.23 24.16 -13.45
C PHE A 664 31.74 24.01 -13.71
N LEU A 665 32.27 24.62 -14.77
CA LEU A 665 33.70 24.57 -15.10
C LEU A 665 34.56 25.39 -14.14
N GLU A 666 34.07 26.56 -13.71
CA GLU A 666 34.73 27.36 -12.66
C GLU A 666 34.88 26.58 -11.36
N ARG A 667 33.84 25.84 -10.95
CA ARG A 667 33.90 24.95 -9.79
C ARG A 667 34.88 23.80 -10.01
N SER A 668 34.93 23.24 -11.21
CA SER A 668 35.88 22.18 -11.56
C SER A 668 37.33 22.66 -11.39
N LEU A 669 37.67 23.86 -11.88
CA LEU A 669 38.98 24.47 -11.65
C LEU A 669 39.24 24.78 -10.17
N HIS A 670 38.25 25.35 -9.47
CA HIS A 670 38.38 25.73 -8.07
C HIS A 670 38.71 24.54 -7.17
N TYR A 671 38.07 23.39 -7.41
CA TYR A 671 38.29 22.17 -6.63
C TYR A 671 39.42 21.28 -7.18
N GLY A 672 40.14 21.73 -8.22
CA GLY A 672 41.25 20.97 -8.82
C GLY A 672 40.82 19.68 -9.49
N VAL A 673 39.60 19.65 -10.04
CA VAL A 673 38.98 18.43 -10.56
C VAL A 673 38.94 18.45 -12.09
N GLY A 674 39.50 17.39 -12.69
CA GLY A 674 39.81 17.35 -14.11
C GLY A 674 41.17 17.97 -14.44
N ASN A 675 41.62 17.78 -15.68
CA ASN A 675 42.84 18.42 -16.14
C ASN A 675 42.58 19.92 -16.32
N ALA A 676 43.26 20.76 -15.54
CA ALA A 676 43.11 22.21 -15.58
C ALA A 676 43.26 22.78 -17.00
N SER A 677 44.14 22.22 -17.84
CA SER A 677 44.28 22.69 -19.22
C SER A 677 43.05 22.41 -20.08
N ASP A 678 42.36 21.30 -19.85
CA ASP A 678 41.18 20.91 -20.62
C ASP A 678 39.95 21.69 -20.17
N VAL A 679 39.81 21.92 -18.86
CA VAL A 679 38.73 22.76 -18.30
C VAL A 679 38.89 24.21 -18.76
N GLN A 680 40.11 24.75 -18.71
CA GLN A 680 40.40 26.11 -19.17
C GLN A 680 40.15 26.27 -20.68
N LYS A 681 40.50 25.26 -21.48
CA LYS A 681 40.19 25.23 -22.92
C LYS A 681 38.68 25.19 -23.19
N LEU A 682 37.90 24.45 -22.40
CA LEU A 682 36.44 24.44 -22.51
C LEU A 682 35.82 25.78 -22.10
N MET A 683 36.37 26.45 -21.09
CA MET A 683 35.94 27.80 -20.71
C MET A 683 36.25 28.82 -21.81
N GLU A 684 37.45 28.76 -22.42
CA GLU A 684 37.80 29.60 -23.58
C GLU A 684 36.86 29.35 -24.77
N GLN A 685 36.49 28.09 -25.03
CA GLN A 685 35.53 27.75 -26.08
C GLN A 685 34.13 28.29 -25.78
N LEU A 686 33.69 28.20 -24.53
CA LEU A 686 32.43 28.77 -24.06
C LEU A 686 32.41 30.29 -24.21
N ASP A 687 33.46 30.99 -23.78
CA ASP A 687 33.57 32.45 -23.89
C ASP A 687 33.60 32.94 -25.34
N VAL A 688 34.19 32.18 -26.27
CA VAL A 688 34.18 32.51 -27.71
C VAL A 688 32.79 32.42 -28.31
N ILE A 689 31.90 31.60 -27.75
CA ILE A 689 30.55 31.38 -28.28
C ILE A 689 29.49 32.17 -27.49
N GLY A 690 29.82 32.65 -26.29
CA GLY A 690 28.99 33.55 -25.48
C GLY A 690 29.05 35.04 -25.88
N VAL A 691 29.78 35.39 -26.95
CA VAL A 691 29.90 36.74 -27.57
C VAL A 691 29.20 36.73 -28.92
#